data_AF-A0A2A9E2V7-F1
#
_entry.id   AF-A0A2A9E2V7-F1
#
_cell.length_a   1.000
_cell.length_b   1.000
_cell.length_c   1.000
_cell.angle_alpha   90.00
_cell.angle_beta   90.00
_cell.angle_gamma   90.00
#
_symmetry.space_group_name_H-M   'P 1'
#
loop_
_entity.id
_entity.type
_entity.pdbx_description
1 polymer ?
#
loop_
_entity_poly.entity_id
_entity_poly.type
_entity_poly.pdbx_seq_one_letter_code
_entity_poly.pdbx_strand_id
1 'polypeptide(L)'
;MSAVTVIIAAYEAGSTIERAIASTAGVADRVIVVDDGSTDDTGAVAARCGAHVIRQDNAGAASARLRGLDACDTDLLVFLDADDSLCAPGVRRSVEIIDADPTLAAVAGSVVAVYPDGHRSLRSLYGTPGQPVTTADLLQRGVGPWPPAAQVVRRSALLASQVAEPPALRPRYAEDYETVIRLSRVGGIVQHDTPACEYSIFVGKASRSAQTALECKEAIRRHYADADGIDITSMTQRAIRGGAAMMGARTSVAHRRYLDAARRGALGISLKAIDRIEQRVTGTHRAAGASAPASDDTDRPLVVVPWLEGGGAQYALASVLADVGAGTADVVVLFGGCRDFESVAERSHRFIMLDAPRTPLGVFQAAQRVRPVLHGRTRIYSLMRGSHLVLGLALRAIPRDAHLAASFHQLPSTDDADRLGALENILVRRYTRRCELVTTPSERAVEEIRDRRFAVQGAARAEANLIAASGPAAPPRATLDDGHLRLLLAGRLTEQKGLDRIVEILDAVEHPVTLHVAGDGPLRETLLADLSRVADRHDVRYLGRTDGLDEQLDWCDAVLMPSRYELNPIVVWEAWARGRPVVSSRLSVFSDLAALGPVEPAGTPQEWRDAIARLTDADHRTAQHARALAAFAGRERSSDLAAFLRGTLTATTVGASA
;
A
#
# COMPACT_ATOMS: atom_id res chain seq x y z
N MET A 1 -24.82 22.52 -11.40
CA MET A 1 -24.65 21.63 -10.23
C MET A 1 -25.92 21.72 -9.41
N SER A 2 -26.48 20.59 -9.02
CA SER A 2 -27.67 20.54 -8.16
C SER A 2 -27.40 21.19 -6.82
N ALA A 3 -28.44 21.77 -6.22
CA ALA A 3 -28.34 22.40 -4.91
C ALA A 3 -28.12 21.35 -3.80
N VAL A 4 -27.30 21.68 -2.80
CA VAL A 4 -26.92 20.81 -1.68
C VAL A 4 -27.32 21.42 -0.34
N THR A 5 -28.05 20.66 0.47
CA THR A 5 -28.28 21.00 1.89
C THR A 5 -27.35 20.19 2.79
N VAL A 6 -26.60 20.86 3.65
CA VAL A 6 -25.85 20.19 4.73
C VAL A 6 -26.73 20.14 5.99
N ILE A 7 -26.95 18.95 6.51
CA ILE A 7 -27.72 18.70 7.73
C ILE A 7 -26.75 18.32 8.85
N ILE A 8 -26.68 19.15 9.89
CA ILE A 8 -25.81 18.94 11.05
C ILE A 8 -26.65 18.51 12.25
N ALA A 9 -26.45 17.30 12.76
CA ALA A 9 -27.03 16.87 14.02
C ALA A 9 -26.12 17.30 15.17
N ALA A 10 -26.61 18.14 16.08
CA ALA A 10 -25.80 18.74 17.13
C ALA A 10 -26.41 18.48 18.52
N TYR A 11 -25.56 18.13 19.48
CA TYR A 11 -25.90 18.00 20.89
C TYR A 11 -24.66 18.32 21.72
N GLU A 12 -24.71 19.37 22.54
CA GLU A 12 -23.58 19.83 23.38
C GLU A 12 -22.29 20.06 22.55
N ALA A 13 -22.44 20.80 21.45
CA ALA A 13 -21.43 21.03 20.43
C ALA A 13 -20.98 22.49 20.32
N GLY A 14 -21.21 23.33 21.34
CA GLY A 14 -20.90 24.77 21.30
C GLY A 14 -19.46 25.07 20.91
N SER A 15 -18.51 24.19 21.29
CA SER A 15 -17.09 24.34 20.96
C SER A 15 -16.68 23.90 19.56
N THR A 16 -17.52 23.16 18.83
CA THR A 16 -17.15 22.58 17.52
C THR A 16 -18.08 23.00 16.38
N ILE A 17 -19.30 23.42 16.68
CA ILE A 17 -20.35 23.69 15.70
C ILE A 17 -19.98 24.82 14.72
N GLU A 18 -19.26 25.86 15.18
CA GLU A 18 -18.79 26.95 14.33
C GLU A 18 -17.87 26.44 13.22
N ARG A 19 -16.91 25.57 13.56
CA ARG A 19 -15.98 24.96 12.59
C ARG A 19 -16.72 24.07 11.60
N ALA A 20 -17.69 23.27 12.08
CA ALA A 20 -18.50 22.41 11.22
C ALA A 20 -19.26 23.24 10.19
N ILE A 21 -19.96 24.31 10.61
CA ILE A 21 -20.69 25.21 9.72
C ILE A 21 -19.74 25.93 8.75
N ALA A 22 -18.61 26.46 9.23
CA ALA A 22 -17.64 27.13 8.39
C ALA A 22 -17.10 26.22 7.27
N SER A 23 -16.95 24.92 7.53
CA SER A 23 -16.47 23.95 6.53
C SER A 23 -17.45 23.72 5.37
N THR A 24 -18.71 24.11 5.51
CA THR A 24 -19.74 23.99 4.47
C THR A 24 -19.64 25.08 3.40
N ALA A 25 -18.82 26.11 3.64
CA ALA A 25 -18.66 27.24 2.75
C ALA A 25 -18.18 26.80 1.35
N GLY A 26 -18.90 27.27 0.32
CA GLY A 26 -18.59 26.97 -1.07
C GLY A 26 -19.03 25.58 -1.55
N VAL A 27 -19.79 24.82 -0.74
CA VAL A 27 -20.44 23.57 -1.17
C VAL A 27 -21.91 23.47 -0.79
N ALA A 28 -22.33 24.07 0.31
CA ALA A 28 -23.72 24.05 0.75
C ALA A 28 -24.47 25.29 0.26
N ASP A 29 -25.63 25.10 -0.34
CA ASP A 29 -26.59 26.17 -0.63
C ASP A 29 -27.43 26.49 0.62
N ARG A 30 -27.62 25.47 1.49
CA ARG A 30 -28.33 25.58 2.76
C ARG A 30 -27.65 24.77 3.83
N VAL A 31 -27.66 25.31 5.06
CA VAL A 31 -27.17 24.61 6.24
C VAL A 31 -28.30 24.54 7.26
N ILE A 32 -28.70 23.32 7.62
CA ILE A 32 -29.70 23.05 8.65
C ILE A 32 -28.96 22.45 9.84
N VAL A 33 -29.08 23.08 11.00
CA VAL A 33 -28.56 22.53 12.27
C VAL A 33 -29.74 22.07 13.09
N VAL A 34 -29.78 20.78 13.42
CA VAL A 34 -30.77 20.24 14.34
C VAL A 34 -30.14 20.12 15.73
N ASP A 35 -30.51 21.05 16.61
CA ASP A 35 -30.10 21.07 18.01
C ASP A 35 -30.98 20.09 18.81
N ASP A 36 -30.41 18.93 19.12
CA ASP A 36 -31.05 17.78 19.78
C ASP A 36 -31.12 17.95 21.30
N GLY A 37 -31.53 19.14 21.74
CA GLY A 37 -31.79 19.47 23.14
C GLY A 37 -30.55 19.89 23.92
N SER A 38 -29.62 20.62 23.32
CA SER A 38 -28.41 21.11 24.02
C SER A 38 -28.75 22.10 25.13
N THR A 39 -27.95 22.09 26.19
CA THR A 39 -28.02 23.00 27.34
C THR A 39 -26.94 24.10 27.30
N ASP A 40 -25.90 23.90 26.49
CA ASP A 40 -24.89 24.91 26.15
C ASP A 40 -25.39 25.89 25.06
N ASP A 41 -24.48 26.71 24.52
CA ASP A 41 -24.79 27.72 23.52
C ASP A 41 -24.80 27.19 22.07
N THR A 42 -24.81 25.85 21.85
CA THR A 42 -24.77 25.22 20.51
C THR A 42 -25.74 25.85 19.52
N GLY A 43 -27.03 25.93 19.85
CA GLY A 43 -28.05 26.49 18.95
C GLY A 43 -27.85 27.98 18.69
N ALA A 44 -27.38 28.74 19.69
CA ALA A 44 -27.11 30.16 19.55
C ALA A 44 -25.88 30.43 18.67
N VAL A 45 -24.81 29.65 18.81
CA VAL A 45 -23.62 29.70 17.95
C VAL A 45 -24.02 29.37 16.51
N ALA A 46 -24.77 28.28 16.31
CA ALA A 46 -25.21 27.86 14.98
C ALA A 46 -26.02 28.93 14.24
N ALA A 47 -26.95 29.59 14.95
CA ALA A 47 -27.74 30.69 14.39
C ALA A 47 -26.86 31.90 14.01
N ARG A 48 -25.86 32.25 14.84
CA ARG A 48 -24.91 33.34 14.53
C ARG A 48 -24.06 33.04 13.31
N CYS A 49 -23.74 31.77 13.07
CA CYS A 49 -23.02 31.32 11.87
C CYS A 49 -23.92 31.24 10.61
N GLY A 50 -25.20 31.61 10.71
CA GLY A 50 -26.12 31.69 9.57
C GLY A 50 -26.85 30.38 9.23
N ALA A 51 -26.78 29.35 10.09
CA ALA A 51 -27.52 28.12 9.88
C ALA A 51 -29.01 28.27 10.22
N HIS A 52 -29.87 27.51 9.52
CA HIS A 52 -31.26 27.33 9.93
C HIS A 52 -31.32 26.35 11.11
N VAL A 53 -31.59 26.86 12.31
CA VAL A 53 -31.59 26.04 13.53
C VAL A 53 -32.99 25.50 13.83
N ILE A 54 -33.09 24.18 13.92
CA ILE A 54 -34.29 23.47 14.37
C ILE A 54 -33.97 22.87 15.74
N ARG A 55 -34.72 23.25 16.77
CA ARG A 55 -34.57 22.67 18.10
C ARG A 55 -35.58 21.55 18.33
N GLN A 56 -35.14 20.47 18.96
CA GLN A 56 -36.00 19.38 19.43
C GLN A 56 -35.57 18.93 20.84
N ASP A 57 -36.42 18.14 21.49
CA ASP A 57 -36.01 17.40 22.70
C ASP A 57 -35.05 16.27 22.32
N ASN A 58 -34.11 15.94 23.21
CA ASN A 58 -33.06 14.96 22.93
C ASN A 58 -33.64 13.58 22.59
N ALA A 59 -33.53 13.21 21.30
CA ALA A 59 -33.98 11.93 20.75
C ALA A 59 -32.87 11.18 20.00
N GLY A 60 -31.65 11.73 19.98
CA GLY A 60 -30.47 11.16 19.38
C GLY A 60 -30.24 11.57 17.92
N ALA A 61 -28.99 11.39 17.47
CA ALA A 61 -28.52 11.84 16.16
C ALA A 61 -29.36 11.28 14.97
N ALA A 62 -29.85 10.05 15.05
CA ALA A 62 -30.72 9.49 14.02
C ALA A 62 -32.02 10.29 13.87
N SER A 63 -32.67 10.63 14.98
CA SER A 63 -33.90 11.44 14.97
C SER A 63 -33.61 12.85 14.48
N ALA A 64 -32.52 13.46 14.94
CA ALA A 64 -32.11 14.79 14.49
C ALA A 64 -31.83 14.84 12.97
N ARG A 65 -31.14 13.83 12.41
CA ARG A 65 -30.91 13.72 10.95
C ARG A 65 -32.21 13.58 10.16
N LEU A 66 -33.16 12.78 10.65
CA LEU A 66 -34.48 12.65 10.00
C LEU A 66 -35.28 13.95 10.08
N ARG A 67 -35.24 14.65 11.22
CA ARG A 67 -35.90 15.95 11.34
C ARG A 67 -35.29 17.00 10.41
N GLY A 68 -33.97 16.95 10.20
CA GLY A 68 -33.30 17.77 9.20
C GLY A 68 -33.66 17.37 7.76
N LEU A 69 -33.86 16.08 7.48
CA LEU A 69 -34.33 15.58 6.19
C LEU A 69 -35.74 16.08 5.86
N ASP A 70 -36.64 16.13 6.85
CA ASP A 70 -38.00 16.66 6.68
C ASP A 70 -38.01 18.14 6.30
N ALA A 71 -37.04 18.90 6.82
CA ALA A 71 -36.85 20.33 6.51
C ALA A 71 -35.97 20.59 5.27
N CYS A 72 -35.35 19.55 4.70
CA CYS A 72 -34.53 19.64 3.51
C CYS A 72 -35.41 19.61 2.25
N ASP A 73 -35.19 20.55 1.34
CA ASP A 73 -35.93 20.69 0.08
C ASP A 73 -35.03 20.64 -1.17
N THR A 74 -33.71 20.46 -1.01
CA THR A 74 -32.78 20.30 -2.12
C THR A 74 -32.72 18.85 -2.61
N ASP A 75 -32.30 18.65 -3.87
CA ASP A 75 -32.18 17.31 -4.46
C ASP A 75 -31.05 16.48 -3.84
N LEU A 76 -29.98 17.15 -3.41
CA LEU A 76 -28.82 16.54 -2.78
C LEU A 76 -28.67 17.01 -1.33
N LEU A 77 -28.13 16.14 -0.48
CA LEU A 77 -27.80 16.47 0.90
C LEU A 77 -26.53 15.79 1.38
N VAL A 78 -25.93 16.34 2.43
CA VAL A 78 -24.82 15.75 3.18
C VAL A 78 -25.18 15.78 4.66
N PHE A 79 -25.02 14.66 5.36
CA PHE A 79 -25.06 14.65 6.82
C PHE A 79 -23.67 14.95 7.37
N LEU A 80 -23.56 15.93 8.26
CA LEU A 80 -22.30 16.31 8.90
C LEU A 80 -22.44 16.17 10.41
N ASP A 81 -21.48 15.51 11.06
CA ASP A 81 -21.41 15.48 12.52
C ASP A 81 -20.77 16.78 13.02
N ALA A 82 -21.24 17.29 14.17
CA ALA A 82 -20.84 18.61 14.66
C ALA A 82 -19.36 18.72 15.07
N ASP A 83 -18.63 17.60 15.16
CA ASP A 83 -17.20 17.50 15.46
C ASP A 83 -16.33 17.12 14.24
N ASP A 84 -16.90 17.12 13.04
CA ASP A 84 -16.22 16.88 11.76
C ASP A 84 -16.22 18.13 10.87
N SER A 85 -15.47 18.08 9.76
CA SER A 85 -15.42 19.15 8.75
C SER A 85 -15.52 18.61 7.34
N LEU A 86 -16.19 19.32 6.44
CA LEU A 86 -16.20 19.01 5.01
C LEU A 86 -14.94 19.52 4.29
N CYS A 87 -14.57 18.82 3.23
CA CYS A 87 -13.54 19.24 2.28
C CYS A 87 -14.22 19.60 0.96
N ALA A 88 -14.30 20.90 0.66
CA ALA A 88 -15.06 21.41 -0.47
C ALA A 88 -14.73 20.74 -1.83
N PRO A 89 -13.46 20.49 -2.20
CA PRO A 89 -13.14 19.84 -3.47
C PRO A 89 -13.77 18.45 -3.62
N GLY A 90 -13.73 17.61 -2.57
CA GLY A 90 -14.30 16.27 -2.64
C GLY A 90 -15.83 16.27 -2.67
N VAL A 91 -16.47 17.16 -1.91
CA VAL A 91 -17.94 17.29 -1.95
C VAL A 91 -18.40 17.77 -3.32
N ARG A 92 -17.72 18.76 -3.94
CA ARG A 92 -18.04 19.19 -5.32
C ARG A 92 -17.87 18.06 -6.32
N ARG A 93 -16.80 17.27 -6.19
CA ARG A 93 -16.57 16.11 -7.03
C ARG A 93 -17.69 15.07 -6.89
N SER A 94 -18.17 14.84 -5.66
CA SER A 94 -19.32 13.97 -5.42
C SER A 94 -20.60 14.49 -6.09
N VAL A 95 -20.84 15.81 -6.06
CA VAL A 95 -21.97 16.45 -6.74
C VAL A 95 -21.88 16.29 -8.27
N GLU A 96 -20.71 16.50 -8.86
CA GLU A 96 -20.50 16.30 -10.31
C GLU A 96 -20.84 14.87 -10.74
N ILE A 97 -20.41 13.88 -9.97
CA ILE A 97 -20.63 12.45 -10.28
C ILE A 97 -22.12 12.10 -10.13
N ILE A 98 -22.78 12.53 -9.05
CA ILE A 98 -24.18 12.19 -8.80
C ILE A 98 -25.14 12.93 -9.74
N ASP A 99 -24.77 14.13 -10.21
CA ASP A 99 -25.51 14.86 -11.25
C ASP A 99 -25.38 14.18 -12.62
N ALA A 100 -24.22 13.61 -12.93
CA ALA A 100 -23.97 12.94 -14.20
C ALA A 100 -24.70 11.59 -14.33
N ASP A 101 -25.05 10.95 -13.21
CA ASP A 101 -25.74 9.65 -13.19
C ASP A 101 -26.96 9.66 -12.25
N PRO A 102 -28.18 9.82 -12.81
CA PRO A 102 -29.43 9.78 -12.06
C PRO A 102 -29.70 8.46 -11.31
N THR A 103 -29.03 7.36 -11.67
CA THR A 103 -29.21 6.05 -11.02
C THR A 103 -28.49 5.94 -9.68
N LEU A 104 -27.58 6.88 -9.39
CA LEU A 104 -26.84 6.91 -8.14
C LEU A 104 -27.70 7.46 -6.99
N ALA A 105 -27.74 6.70 -5.90
CA ALA A 105 -28.31 7.10 -4.62
C ALA A 105 -27.32 7.91 -3.77
N ALA A 106 -26.02 7.61 -3.87
CA ALA A 106 -24.99 8.33 -3.13
C ALA A 106 -23.61 8.26 -3.81
N VAL A 107 -22.78 9.28 -3.54
CA VAL A 107 -21.36 9.30 -3.92
C VAL A 107 -20.53 9.67 -2.71
N ALA A 108 -19.47 8.91 -2.46
CA ALA A 108 -18.56 9.12 -1.34
C ALA A 108 -17.16 9.58 -1.77
N GLY A 109 -16.61 10.58 -1.10
CA GLY A 109 -15.20 10.94 -1.24
C GLY A 109 -14.29 10.20 -0.26
N SER A 110 -12.98 10.35 -0.43
CA SER A 110 -12.01 9.83 0.53
C SER A 110 -12.07 10.62 1.85
N VAL A 111 -11.48 10.05 2.90
CA VAL A 111 -11.61 10.58 4.27
C VAL A 111 -10.23 10.86 4.84
N VAL A 112 -10.03 12.06 5.38
CA VAL A 112 -8.85 12.37 6.20
C VAL A 112 -9.20 12.08 7.66
N ALA A 113 -8.57 11.06 8.24
CA ALA A 113 -8.71 10.78 9.68
C ALA A 113 -7.88 11.78 10.49
N VAL A 114 -8.53 12.47 11.44
CA VAL A 114 -7.91 13.38 12.40
C VAL A 114 -7.83 12.68 13.75
N TYR A 115 -6.61 12.47 14.24
CA TYR A 115 -6.34 11.77 15.50
C TYR A 115 -6.33 12.75 16.68
N PRO A 116 -6.54 12.27 17.92
CA PRO A 116 -6.55 13.12 19.12
C PRO A 116 -5.28 13.95 19.36
N ASP A 117 -4.14 13.52 18.82
CA ASP A 117 -2.86 14.23 18.89
C ASP A 117 -2.64 15.24 17.74
N GLY A 118 -3.65 15.44 16.90
CA GLY A 118 -3.61 16.33 15.74
C GLY A 118 -3.02 15.70 14.48
N HIS A 119 -2.51 14.46 14.53
CA HIS A 119 -2.02 13.75 13.36
C HIS A 119 -3.16 13.55 12.34
N ARG A 120 -2.82 13.64 11.05
CA ARG A 120 -3.77 13.53 9.93
C ARG A 120 -3.32 12.42 8.99
N SER A 121 -4.24 11.56 8.57
CA SER A 121 -3.93 10.48 7.64
C SER A 121 -5.06 10.23 6.68
N LEU A 122 -4.74 10.17 5.38
CA LEU A 122 -5.69 9.76 4.36
C LEU A 122 -6.06 8.29 4.56
N ARG A 123 -7.35 8.01 4.72
CA ARG A 123 -7.85 6.63 4.86
C ARG A 123 -7.86 5.95 3.50
N SER A 124 -7.51 4.66 3.50
CA SER A 124 -7.73 3.79 2.35
C SER A 124 -9.19 3.81 1.94
N LEU A 125 -9.43 3.82 0.63
CA LEU A 125 -10.76 3.70 0.05
C LEU A 125 -11.39 2.37 0.43
N TYR A 126 -12.73 2.35 0.46
CA TYR A 126 -13.46 1.12 0.75
C TYR A 126 -13.35 0.12 -0.39
N GLY A 127 -13.16 0.59 -1.62
CA GLY A 127 -12.93 -0.23 -2.81
C GLY A 127 -12.24 0.57 -3.90
N THR A 128 -12.40 0.16 -5.16
CA THR A 128 -11.86 0.89 -6.30
C THR A 128 -12.71 2.13 -6.60
N PRO A 129 -12.12 3.31 -6.87
CA PRO A 129 -12.84 4.48 -7.35
C PRO A 129 -13.74 4.16 -8.55
N GLY A 130 -14.94 4.73 -8.57
CA GLY A 130 -15.93 4.54 -9.64
C GLY A 130 -16.60 3.17 -9.69
N GLN A 131 -16.13 2.17 -8.94
CA GLN A 131 -16.81 0.87 -8.87
C GLN A 131 -17.98 0.92 -7.89
N PRO A 132 -19.11 0.25 -8.21
CA PRO A 132 -20.26 0.18 -7.31
C PRO A 132 -19.91 -0.48 -5.98
N VAL A 133 -20.42 0.07 -4.89
CA VAL A 133 -20.43 -0.56 -3.56
C VAL A 133 -21.77 -1.23 -3.34
N THR A 134 -21.78 -2.55 -3.29
CA THR A 134 -23.01 -3.35 -3.25
C THR A 134 -23.48 -3.63 -1.82
N THR A 135 -24.77 -3.98 -1.65
CA THR A 135 -25.30 -4.50 -0.38
C THR A 135 -24.50 -5.71 0.11
N ALA A 136 -24.14 -6.63 -0.79
CA ALA A 136 -23.33 -7.79 -0.45
C ALA A 136 -21.95 -7.40 0.11
N ASP A 137 -21.26 -6.41 -0.50
CA ASP A 137 -19.98 -5.90 0.01
C ASP A 137 -20.12 -5.37 1.44
N LEU A 138 -21.16 -4.57 1.69
CA LEU A 138 -21.42 -3.97 3.00
C LEU A 138 -21.68 -5.05 4.06
N LEU A 139 -22.51 -6.04 3.75
CA LEU A 139 -22.87 -7.12 4.67
C LEU A 139 -21.73 -8.11 4.92
N GLN A 140 -20.98 -8.50 3.89
CA GLN A 140 -19.88 -9.46 4.04
C GLN A 140 -18.71 -8.87 4.82
N ARG A 141 -18.36 -7.60 4.57
CA ARG A 141 -17.25 -6.92 5.27
C ARG A 141 -17.63 -6.54 6.70
N GLY A 142 -18.89 -6.19 6.94
CA GLY A 142 -19.39 -5.88 8.28
C GLY A 142 -18.84 -4.59 8.89
N VAL A 143 -18.32 -3.68 8.07
CA VAL A 143 -17.75 -2.39 8.50
C VAL A 143 -18.31 -1.29 7.60
N GLY A 144 -18.80 -0.22 8.24
CA GLY A 144 -19.27 0.97 7.52
C GLY A 144 -18.16 1.60 6.69
N PRO A 145 -18.42 1.89 5.40
CA PRO A 145 -17.37 2.29 4.46
C PRO A 145 -16.85 3.70 4.72
N TRP A 146 -17.74 4.62 5.09
CA TRP A 146 -17.43 6.04 5.27
C TRP A 146 -18.27 6.64 6.41
N PRO A 147 -17.81 7.72 7.06
CA PRO A 147 -18.65 8.51 7.93
C PRO A 147 -19.75 9.24 7.13
N PRO A 148 -20.81 9.75 7.78
CA PRO A 148 -21.87 10.49 7.11
C PRO A 148 -21.36 11.67 6.27
N ALA A 149 -20.37 12.41 6.79
CA ALA A 149 -19.80 13.61 6.17
C ALA A 149 -19.08 13.35 4.84
N ALA A 150 -18.73 12.11 4.55
CA ALA A 150 -18.05 11.76 3.31
C ALA A 150 -19.00 11.59 2.12
N GLN A 151 -20.32 11.59 2.34
CA GLN A 151 -21.31 11.14 1.37
C GLN A 151 -22.24 12.27 0.94
N VAL A 152 -22.31 12.53 -0.37
CA VAL A 152 -23.42 13.27 -0.99
C VAL A 152 -24.50 12.27 -1.34
N VAL A 153 -25.72 12.52 -0.86
CA VAL A 153 -26.85 11.60 -0.97
C VAL A 153 -27.98 12.27 -1.74
N ARG A 154 -28.60 11.53 -2.66
CA ARG A 154 -29.83 11.98 -3.34
C ARG A 154 -31.00 11.89 -2.37
N ARG A 155 -31.69 13.01 -2.13
CA ARG A 155 -32.81 13.11 -1.19
C ARG A 155 -33.92 12.11 -1.51
N SER A 156 -34.29 11.98 -2.78
CA SER A 156 -35.34 11.04 -3.20
C SER A 156 -34.96 9.57 -2.91
N ALA A 157 -33.69 9.21 -3.12
CA ALA A 157 -33.19 7.88 -2.78
C ALA A 157 -33.17 7.65 -1.26
N LEU A 158 -32.78 8.67 -0.47
CA LEU A 158 -32.84 8.56 0.99
C LEU A 158 -34.28 8.39 1.51
N LEU A 159 -35.25 9.12 0.95
CA LEU A 159 -36.67 8.96 1.30
C LEU A 159 -37.19 7.58 0.91
N ALA A 160 -36.88 7.11 -0.30
CA ALA A 160 -37.24 5.76 -0.75
C ALA A 160 -36.61 4.68 0.15
N SER A 161 -35.37 4.88 0.58
CA SER A 161 -34.69 3.97 1.48
C SER A 161 -35.32 3.93 2.87
N GLN A 162 -36.04 4.97 3.34
CA GLN A 162 -36.73 4.92 4.64
C GLN A 162 -37.94 3.98 4.65
N VAL A 163 -38.59 3.77 3.51
CA VAL A 163 -39.81 2.94 3.38
C VAL A 163 -39.56 1.58 2.72
N ALA A 164 -38.33 1.32 2.27
CA ALA A 164 -37.96 0.03 1.67
C ALA A 164 -38.03 -1.14 2.67
N GLU A 165 -38.37 -2.33 2.18
CA GLU A 165 -38.32 -3.57 2.96
C GLU A 165 -36.91 -4.18 2.96
N PRO A 166 -36.47 -4.83 4.06
CA PRO A 166 -37.17 -4.95 5.35
C PRO A 166 -37.15 -3.62 6.15
N PRO A 167 -38.00 -3.43 7.19
CA PRO A 167 -38.05 -2.16 7.92
C PRO A 167 -36.75 -1.89 8.69
N ALA A 168 -36.35 -0.61 8.78
CA ALA A 168 -35.09 -0.26 9.44
C ALA A 168 -35.09 -0.60 10.95
N LEU A 169 -34.00 -1.19 11.45
CA LEU A 169 -33.79 -1.49 12.86
C LEU A 169 -33.47 -0.24 13.69
N ARG A 170 -32.75 0.72 13.09
CA ARG A 170 -32.30 2.01 13.66
C ARG A 170 -31.62 1.88 15.03
N PRO A 171 -30.59 1.03 15.18
CA PRO A 171 -29.89 0.94 16.45
C PRO A 171 -29.06 2.21 16.72
N ARG A 172 -28.98 2.61 17.99
CA ARG A 172 -28.36 3.87 18.46
C ARG A 172 -26.90 4.12 18.06
N TYR A 173 -26.14 3.10 17.67
CA TYR A 173 -24.68 3.17 17.48
C TYR A 173 -24.19 2.77 16.08
N ALA A 174 -25.11 2.55 15.14
CA ALA A 174 -24.80 2.05 13.81
C ALA A 174 -25.86 2.47 12.77
N GLU A 175 -26.56 3.57 13.01
CA GLU A 175 -27.58 4.12 12.12
C GLU A 175 -26.99 4.57 10.77
N ASP A 176 -25.75 5.06 10.79
CA ASP A 176 -24.99 5.45 9.61
C ASP A 176 -24.73 4.24 8.70
N TYR A 177 -24.29 3.13 9.30
CA TYR A 177 -24.04 1.88 8.59
C TYR A 177 -25.31 1.29 7.98
N GLU A 178 -26.42 1.29 8.72
CA GLU A 178 -27.71 0.85 8.19
C GLU A 178 -28.19 1.74 7.04
N THR A 179 -28.02 3.06 7.15
CA THR A 179 -28.43 4.00 6.09
C THR A 179 -27.74 3.68 4.77
N VAL A 180 -26.44 3.37 4.77
CA VAL A 180 -25.70 3.01 3.55
C VAL A 180 -26.21 1.70 2.94
N ILE A 181 -26.49 0.68 3.77
CA ILE A 181 -27.09 -0.58 3.31
C ILE A 181 -28.45 -0.35 2.65
N ARG A 182 -29.28 0.53 3.23
CA ARG A 182 -30.59 0.83 2.66
C ARG A 182 -30.50 1.63 1.38
N LEU A 183 -29.56 2.58 1.29
CA LEU A 183 -29.28 3.33 0.06
C LEU A 183 -28.84 2.40 -1.09
N SER A 184 -28.00 1.40 -0.82
CA SER A 184 -27.52 0.46 -1.85
C SER A 184 -28.62 -0.45 -2.40
N ARG A 185 -29.78 -0.53 -1.73
CA ARG A 185 -30.96 -1.27 -2.19
C ARG A 185 -31.87 -0.46 -3.13
N VAL A 186 -31.73 0.86 -3.14
CA VAL A 186 -32.62 1.75 -3.91
C VAL A 186 -31.90 2.53 -5.01
N GLY A 187 -30.57 2.50 -5.06
CA GLY A 187 -29.77 3.05 -6.15
C GLY A 187 -28.28 2.76 -5.99
N GLY A 188 -27.51 3.12 -7.01
CA GLY A 188 -26.06 2.86 -7.04
C GLY A 188 -25.31 3.72 -6.01
N ILE A 189 -24.22 3.16 -5.46
CA ILE A 189 -23.29 3.90 -4.61
C ILE A 189 -21.89 3.76 -5.21
N VAL A 190 -21.20 4.86 -5.42
CA VAL A 190 -19.80 4.87 -5.90
C VAL A 190 -18.92 5.74 -5.01
N GLN A 191 -17.61 5.63 -5.18
CA GLN A 191 -16.64 6.44 -4.45
C GLN A 191 -15.59 7.08 -5.36
N HIS A 192 -14.94 8.14 -4.89
CA HIS A 192 -13.76 8.76 -5.52
C HIS A 192 -12.65 9.02 -4.51
N ASP A 193 -11.46 9.36 -5.00
CA ASP A 193 -10.24 9.51 -4.19
C ASP A 193 -9.99 10.93 -3.64
N THR A 194 -10.72 11.93 -4.14
CA THR A 194 -10.68 13.29 -3.59
C THR A 194 -11.26 13.35 -2.17
N PRO A 195 -10.55 13.92 -1.18
CA PRO A 195 -11.06 14.03 0.19
C PRO A 195 -12.34 14.86 0.28
N ALA A 196 -13.39 14.27 0.86
CA ALA A 196 -14.68 14.94 1.08
C ALA A 196 -14.90 15.38 2.54
N CYS A 197 -14.18 14.81 3.51
CA CYS A 197 -14.25 15.26 4.90
C CYS A 197 -12.97 14.98 5.70
N GLU A 198 -12.82 15.74 6.77
CA GLU A 198 -11.95 15.46 7.91
C GLU A 198 -12.80 14.84 9.02
N TYR A 199 -12.46 13.61 9.42
CA TYR A 199 -13.20 12.80 10.37
C TYR A 199 -12.43 12.60 11.67
N SER A 200 -13.01 13.02 12.79
CA SER A 200 -12.42 12.91 14.12
C SER A 200 -12.49 11.47 14.64
N ILE A 201 -11.36 10.75 14.65
CA ILE A 201 -11.32 9.34 15.05
C ILE A 201 -11.03 9.17 16.55
N PHE A 202 -11.62 8.15 17.18
CA PHE A 202 -11.47 7.81 18.61
C PHE A 202 -12.05 8.81 19.62
N VAL A 203 -12.92 9.72 19.18
CA VAL A 203 -13.61 10.71 20.03
C VAL A 203 -15.10 10.40 20.17
N GLY A 204 -15.73 9.85 19.12
CA GLY A 204 -17.18 9.63 19.04
C GLY A 204 -17.78 8.56 19.97
N LYS A 205 -19.12 8.57 20.07
CA LYS A 205 -19.94 7.68 20.94
C LYS A 205 -19.65 6.19 20.71
N ALA A 206 -19.47 5.77 19.46
CA ALA A 206 -19.16 4.38 19.11
C ALA A 206 -17.82 3.88 19.68
N SER A 207 -16.83 4.77 19.85
CA SER A 207 -15.54 4.40 20.47
C SER A 207 -15.66 4.16 21.98
N ARG A 208 -16.56 4.88 22.65
CA ARG A 208 -16.84 4.73 24.09
C ARG A 208 -17.67 3.47 24.39
N SER A 209 -18.54 3.06 23.47
CA SER A 209 -19.41 1.89 23.58
C SER A 209 -19.14 0.84 22.50
N ALA A 210 -17.86 0.50 22.29
CA ALA A 210 -17.40 -0.32 21.17
C ALA A 210 -18.07 -1.71 21.06
N GLN A 211 -18.40 -2.35 22.19
CA GLN A 211 -19.09 -3.64 22.17
C GLN A 211 -20.53 -3.49 21.65
N THR A 212 -21.30 -2.56 22.23
CA THR A 212 -22.67 -2.28 21.80
C THR A 212 -22.69 -1.85 20.33
N ALA A 213 -21.74 -1.03 19.87
CA ALA A 213 -21.64 -0.65 18.47
C ALA A 213 -21.43 -1.86 17.54
N LEU A 214 -20.62 -2.83 17.93
CA LEU A 214 -20.42 -4.07 17.17
C LEU A 214 -21.65 -4.99 17.22
N GLU A 215 -22.34 -5.07 18.36
CA GLU A 215 -23.61 -5.81 18.50
C GLU A 215 -24.69 -5.23 17.58
N CYS A 216 -24.83 -3.90 17.55
CA CYS A 216 -25.74 -3.21 16.65
C CYS A 216 -25.41 -3.49 15.17
N LYS A 217 -24.13 -3.41 14.78
CA LYS A 217 -23.69 -3.71 13.41
C LYS A 217 -23.97 -5.16 13.02
N GLU A 218 -23.71 -6.11 13.92
CA GLU A 218 -24.00 -7.51 13.67
C GLU A 218 -25.51 -7.79 13.55
N ALA A 219 -26.34 -7.12 14.36
CA ALA A 219 -27.80 -7.22 14.25
C ALA A 219 -28.31 -6.71 12.88
N ILE A 220 -27.81 -5.55 12.44
CA ILE A 220 -28.06 -5.02 11.09
C ILE A 220 -27.64 -6.03 10.03
N ARG A 221 -26.41 -6.56 10.11
CA ARG A 221 -25.89 -7.51 9.13
C ARG A 221 -26.80 -8.72 8.97
N ARG A 222 -27.19 -9.36 10.08
CA ARG A 222 -28.09 -10.53 10.03
C ARG A 222 -29.45 -10.17 9.46
N HIS A 223 -30.04 -9.08 9.92
CA HIS A 223 -31.36 -8.65 9.49
C HIS A 223 -31.45 -8.47 7.96
N TYR A 224 -30.49 -7.79 7.34
CA TYR A 224 -30.49 -7.60 5.89
C TYR A 224 -29.95 -8.81 5.11
N ALA A 225 -29.01 -9.57 5.69
CA ALA A 225 -28.52 -10.81 5.08
C ALA A 225 -29.62 -11.86 4.96
N ASP A 226 -30.41 -12.04 6.01
CA ASP A 226 -31.56 -12.95 6.03
C ASP A 226 -32.63 -12.50 5.03
N ALA A 227 -32.90 -11.19 4.94
CA ALA A 227 -33.88 -10.64 4.00
C ALA A 227 -33.47 -10.79 2.53
N ASP A 228 -32.17 -10.70 2.23
CA ASP A 228 -31.66 -10.75 0.85
C ASP A 228 -31.13 -12.13 0.45
N GLY A 229 -31.13 -13.10 1.37
CA GLY A 229 -30.54 -14.42 1.13
C GLY A 229 -29.02 -14.38 0.90
N ILE A 230 -28.32 -13.44 1.55
CA ILE A 230 -26.87 -13.25 1.42
C ILE A 230 -26.16 -14.01 2.54
N ASP A 231 -25.33 -14.98 2.18
CA ASP A 231 -24.52 -15.70 3.16
C ASP A 231 -23.48 -14.78 3.82
N ILE A 232 -23.59 -14.62 5.14
CA ILE A 232 -22.61 -13.92 5.96
C ILE A 232 -22.07 -14.82 7.07
N THR A 233 -20.78 -14.66 7.38
CA THR A 233 -20.23 -15.24 8.60
C THR A 233 -20.64 -14.38 9.80
N SER A 234 -21.57 -14.92 10.59
CA SER A 234 -22.03 -14.28 11.83
C SER A 234 -20.94 -14.20 12.88
N MET A 235 -20.88 -13.08 13.59
CA MET A 235 -20.00 -12.89 14.74
C MET A 235 -20.56 -13.54 16.00
N THR A 236 -19.75 -14.33 16.69
CA THR A 236 -20.09 -14.81 18.04
C THR A 236 -20.00 -13.66 19.05
N GLN A 237 -20.63 -13.82 20.21
CA GLN A 237 -20.46 -12.89 21.33
C GLN A 237 -18.99 -12.71 21.74
N ARG A 238 -18.17 -13.75 21.57
CA ARG A 238 -16.75 -13.69 21.87
C ARG A 238 -15.97 -12.91 20.81
N ALA A 239 -16.30 -13.07 19.53
CA ALA A 239 -15.74 -12.28 18.44
C ALA A 239 -16.06 -10.79 18.62
N ILE A 240 -17.29 -10.45 19.02
CA ILE A 240 -17.74 -9.09 19.33
C ILE A 240 -16.92 -8.51 20.49
N ARG A 241 -16.85 -9.21 21.63
CA ARG A 241 -16.05 -8.76 22.79
C ARG A 241 -14.57 -8.58 22.45
N GLY A 242 -14.01 -9.51 21.66
CA GLY A 242 -12.64 -9.42 21.17
C GLY A 242 -12.42 -8.23 20.23
N GLY A 243 -13.38 -7.95 19.34
CA GLY A 243 -13.39 -6.76 18.49
C GLY A 243 -13.44 -5.45 19.29
N ALA A 244 -14.33 -5.39 20.29
CA ALA A 244 -14.49 -4.25 21.18
C ALA A 244 -13.21 -3.96 21.99
N ALA A 245 -12.58 -5.02 22.52
CA ALA A 245 -11.31 -4.90 23.24
C ALA A 245 -10.20 -4.35 22.33
N MET A 246 -10.11 -4.80 21.07
CA MET A 246 -9.16 -4.26 20.09
C MET A 246 -9.43 -2.80 19.72
N MET A 247 -10.70 -2.40 19.58
CA MET A 247 -11.06 -1.00 19.34
C MET A 247 -10.69 -0.11 20.54
N GLY A 248 -10.96 -0.60 21.75
CA GLY A 248 -10.54 0.07 22.99
C GLY A 248 -9.03 0.15 23.13
N ALA A 249 -8.27 -0.84 22.67
CA ALA A 249 -6.82 -0.80 22.63
C ALA A 249 -6.30 0.30 21.70
N ARG A 250 -6.83 0.39 20.47
CA ARG A 250 -6.48 1.46 19.51
C ARG A 250 -6.82 2.85 20.04
N THR A 251 -8.00 2.98 20.65
CA THR A 251 -8.41 4.22 21.35
C THR A 251 -7.41 4.57 22.44
N SER A 252 -6.96 3.59 23.24
CA SER A 252 -5.99 3.82 24.30
C SER A 252 -4.63 4.26 23.75
N VAL A 253 -4.16 3.69 22.63
CA VAL A 253 -2.93 4.13 21.93
C VAL A 253 -3.06 5.58 21.47
N ALA A 254 -4.18 5.93 20.82
CA ALA A 254 -4.43 7.29 20.34
C ALA A 254 -4.43 8.33 21.47
N HIS A 255 -4.85 7.93 22.67
CA HIS A 255 -4.82 8.74 23.89
C HIS A 255 -3.55 8.54 24.73
N ARG A 256 -2.49 7.93 24.18
CA ARG A 256 -1.18 7.66 24.85
C ARG A 256 -1.26 6.87 26.16
N ARG A 257 -2.32 6.07 26.35
CA ARG A 257 -2.54 5.16 27.49
C ARG A 257 -2.02 3.76 27.17
N TYR A 258 -0.70 3.61 27.08
CA TYR A 258 -0.07 2.38 26.56
C TYR A 258 -0.30 1.13 27.43
N LEU A 259 -0.38 1.25 28.75
CA LEU A 259 -0.66 0.12 29.64
C LEU A 259 -2.08 -0.43 29.45
N ASP A 260 -3.06 0.47 29.34
CA ASP A 260 -4.45 0.09 29.04
C ASP A 260 -4.57 -0.49 27.64
N ALA A 261 -3.84 0.06 26.67
CA ALA A 261 -3.76 -0.47 25.32
C ALA A 261 -3.23 -1.91 25.31
N ALA A 262 -2.16 -2.19 26.05
CA ALA A 262 -1.57 -3.52 26.16
C ALA A 262 -2.57 -4.52 26.80
N ARG A 263 -3.21 -4.15 27.91
CA ARG A 263 -4.21 -4.98 28.59
C ARG A 263 -5.40 -5.31 27.69
N ARG A 264 -5.99 -4.30 27.06
CA ARG A 264 -7.14 -4.46 26.15
C ARG A 264 -6.76 -5.23 24.88
N GLY A 265 -5.55 -4.98 24.35
CA GLY A 265 -5.01 -5.69 23.19
C GLY A 265 -4.82 -7.18 23.47
N ALA A 266 -4.21 -7.52 24.60
CA ALA A 266 -4.04 -8.91 25.03
C ALA A 266 -5.39 -9.62 25.19
N LEU A 267 -6.36 -8.99 25.86
CA LEU A 267 -7.72 -9.51 25.98
C LEU A 267 -8.38 -9.74 24.60
N GLY A 268 -8.27 -8.77 23.70
CA GLY A 268 -8.84 -8.84 22.36
C GLY A 268 -8.25 -9.97 21.51
N ILE A 269 -6.93 -10.15 21.57
CA ILE A 269 -6.21 -11.24 20.89
C ILE A 269 -6.65 -12.60 21.45
N SER A 270 -6.68 -12.73 22.78
CA SER A 270 -7.08 -13.99 23.45
C SER A 270 -8.50 -14.39 23.10
N LEU A 271 -9.47 -13.47 23.20
CA LEU A 271 -10.87 -13.76 22.88
C LEU A 271 -11.05 -14.19 21.42
N LYS A 272 -10.39 -13.52 20.47
CA LYS A 272 -10.42 -13.89 19.04
C LYS A 272 -9.69 -15.20 18.72
N ALA A 273 -8.69 -15.58 19.53
CA ALA A 273 -8.02 -16.86 19.38
C ALA A 273 -8.91 -18.00 19.86
N ILE A 274 -9.55 -17.85 21.03
CA ILE A 274 -10.44 -18.87 21.59
C ILE A 274 -11.68 -19.03 20.72
N ASP A 275 -12.28 -17.93 20.25
CA ASP A 275 -13.43 -17.97 19.32
C ASP A 275 -13.12 -18.80 18.05
N ARG A 276 -11.94 -18.59 17.45
CA ARG A 276 -11.49 -19.38 16.29
C ARG A 276 -11.27 -20.85 16.60
N ILE A 277 -10.83 -21.18 17.81
CA ILE A 277 -10.66 -22.57 18.25
C ILE A 277 -12.04 -23.22 18.43
N GLU A 278 -12.97 -22.56 19.11
CA GLU A 278 -14.32 -23.07 19.31
C GLU A 278 -15.06 -23.27 18.00
N GLN A 279 -15.03 -22.30 17.08
CA GLN A 279 -15.65 -22.45 15.75
C GLN A 279 -15.09 -23.64 14.95
N ARG A 280 -13.80 -23.98 15.14
CA ARG A 280 -13.19 -25.18 14.55
C ARG A 280 -13.61 -26.48 15.23
N VAL A 281 -13.91 -26.43 16.52
CA VAL A 281 -14.34 -27.60 17.32
C VAL A 281 -15.84 -27.87 17.16
N THR A 282 -16.66 -26.84 17.01
CA THR A 282 -18.13 -26.95 16.90
C THR A 282 -18.66 -27.07 15.48
N GLY A 283 -17.85 -26.75 14.46
CA GLY A 283 -18.29 -26.68 13.06
C GLY A 283 -17.94 -27.91 12.22
N THR A 284 -18.70 -29.01 12.36
CA THR A 284 -18.85 -30.00 11.28
C THR A 284 -19.92 -29.53 10.28
N HIS A 285 -19.48 -29.27 9.04
CA HIS A 285 -20.21 -28.94 7.80
C HIS A 285 -20.78 -27.51 7.57
N ARG A 286 -20.01 -26.70 6.82
CA ARG A 286 -20.22 -26.39 5.38
C ARG A 286 -19.17 -25.36 4.93
N ALA A 287 -17.97 -25.83 4.63
CA ALA A 287 -17.11 -25.15 3.67
C ALA A 287 -17.50 -25.72 2.30
N ALA A 288 -18.42 -25.06 1.60
CA ALA A 288 -18.52 -25.23 0.17
C ALA A 288 -17.26 -24.63 -0.46
N GLY A 289 -16.52 -25.42 -1.25
CA GLY A 289 -15.57 -24.88 -2.22
C GLY A 289 -14.10 -24.71 -1.81
N ALA A 290 -13.60 -25.41 -0.80
CA ALA A 290 -12.16 -25.68 -0.72
C ALA A 290 -11.96 -27.19 -0.67
N SER A 291 -11.93 -27.80 -1.86
CA SER A 291 -11.35 -29.13 -2.01
C SER A 291 -9.97 -29.12 -1.34
N ALA A 292 -9.72 -30.09 -0.47
CA ALA A 292 -8.34 -30.40 -0.10
C ALA A 292 -7.51 -30.49 -1.39
N PRO A 293 -6.30 -29.89 -1.44
CA PRO A 293 -5.50 -29.98 -2.64
C PRO A 293 -5.30 -31.47 -2.96
N ALA A 294 -5.64 -31.83 -4.19
CA ALA A 294 -5.33 -33.16 -4.71
C ALA A 294 -3.84 -33.44 -4.46
N SER A 295 -3.50 -34.70 -4.21
CA SER A 295 -2.16 -35.18 -3.81
C SER A 295 -1.01 -34.87 -4.78
N ASP A 296 -1.27 -34.11 -5.84
CA ASP A 296 -0.34 -33.68 -6.88
C ASP A 296 0.20 -32.24 -6.65
N ASP A 297 -0.37 -31.48 -5.70
CA ASP A 297 -0.10 -30.03 -5.49
C ASP A 297 1.06 -29.72 -4.52
N THR A 298 1.61 -30.73 -3.83
CA THR A 298 2.59 -30.54 -2.74
C THR A 298 4.06 -30.54 -3.18
N ASP A 299 4.36 -31.00 -4.39
CA ASP A 299 5.75 -31.10 -4.89
C ASP A 299 6.24 -29.80 -5.55
N ARG A 300 5.33 -28.85 -5.80
CA ARG A 300 5.65 -27.54 -6.41
C ARG A 300 6.26 -26.58 -5.39
N PRO A 301 7.32 -25.84 -5.76
CA PRO A 301 7.92 -24.85 -4.88
C PRO A 301 6.96 -23.71 -4.56
N LEU A 302 7.01 -23.22 -3.31
CA LEU A 302 6.27 -22.06 -2.84
C LEU A 302 7.21 -20.86 -2.69
N VAL A 303 6.85 -19.74 -3.31
CA VAL A 303 7.52 -18.45 -3.16
C VAL A 303 6.68 -17.53 -2.27
N VAL A 304 7.29 -16.99 -1.22
CA VAL A 304 6.65 -16.10 -0.25
C VAL A 304 7.22 -14.69 -0.40
N VAL A 305 6.37 -13.73 -0.77
CA VAL A 305 6.75 -12.33 -1.01
C VAL A 305 5.95 -11.41 -0.08
N PRO A 306 6.51 -10.28 0.41
CA PRO A 306 5.82 -9.49 1.40
C PRO A 306 4.78 -8.59 0.72
N TRP A 307 5.17 -7.87 -0.34
CA TRP A 307 4.30 -7.09 -1.22
C TRP A 307 5.02 -6.86 -2.56
N LEU A 308 4.28 -6.46 -3.58
CA LEU A 308 4.78 -6.19 -4.94
C LEU A 308 4.29 -4.81 -5.41
N GLU A 309 5.18 -4.00 -5.97
CA GLU A 309 4.95 -2.58 -6.29
C GLU A 309 5.68 -2.12 -7.57
N GLY A 310 6.09 -3.04 -8.45
CA GLY A 310 6.93 -2.72 -9.62
C GLY A 310 8.36 -2.33 -9.26
N GLY A 311 8.91 -2.90 -8.18
CA GLY A 311 10.27 -2.63 -7.71
C GLY A 311 11.30 -3.62 -8.24
N GLY A 312 12.59 -3.31 -8.09
CA GLY A 312 13.65 -4.18 -8.61
C GLY A 312 13.61 -5.64 -8.10
N ALA A 313 13.28 -5.86 -6.83
CA ALA A 313 13.13 -7.22 -6.29
C ALA A 313 12.01 -8.03 -6.97
N GLN A 314 10.97 -7.36 -7.46
CA GLN A 314 9.89 -8.00 -8.22
C GLN A 314 10.35 -8.39 -9.63
N TYR A 315 11.05 -7.51 -10.34
CA TYR A 315 11.60 -7.85 -11.66
C TYR A 315 12.62 -8.99 -11.57
N ALA A 316 13.47 -8.98 -10.54
CA ALA A 316 14.37 -10.08 -10.25
C ALA A 316 13.61 -11.40 -10.01
N LEU A 317 12.51 -11.37 -9.25
CA LEU A 317 11.66 -12.54 -9.06
C LEU A 317 11.02 -13.01 -10.37
N ALA A 318 10.51 -12.11 -11.19
CA ALA A 318 9.90 -12.47 -12.47
C ALA A 318 10.90 -13.18 -13.40
N SER A 319 12.15 -12.73 -13.43
CA SER A 319 13.24 -13.40 -14.16
C SER A 319 13.57 -14.78 -13.60
N VAL A 320 13.62 -14.93 -12.27
CA VAL A 320 13.84 -16.23 -11.62
C VAL A 320 12.70 -17.20 -11.97
N LEU A 321 11.44 -16.76 -11.89
CA LEU A 321 10.29 -17.58 -12.27
C LEU A 321 10.32 -17.98 -13.75
N ALA A 322 10.78 -17.08 -14.62
CA ALA A 322 10.95 -17.39 -16.04
C ALA A 322 12.03 -18.46 -16.26
N ASP A 323 13.16 -18.40 -15.54
CA ASP A 323 14.25 -19.39 -15.62
C ASP A 323 13.82 -20.77 -15.07
N VAL A 324 13.06 -20.81 -13.97
CA VAL A 324 12.48 -22.07 -13.43
C VAL A 324 11.46 -22.67 -14.42
N GLY A 325 10.80 -21.82 -15.21
CA GLY A 325 9.74 -22.16 -16.16
C GLY A 325 8.41 -21.57 -15.69
N ALA A 326 7.73 -20.80 -16.55
CA ALA A 326 6.45 -20.20 -16.18
C ALA A 326 5.41 -21.26 -15.78
N GLY A 327 4.65 -21.02 -14.71
CA GLY A 327 3.63 -21.94 -14.21
C GLY A 327 4.18 -23.12 -13.38
N THR A 328 5.41 -23.02 -12.87
CA THR A 328 6.05 -24.09 -12.07
C THR A 328 5.96 -23.86 -10.55
N ALA A 329 5.88 -22.60 -10.11
CA ALA A 329 5.88 -22.22 -8.69
C ALA A 329 4.59 -21.52 -8.27
N ASP A 330 4.16 -21.78 -7.04
CA ASP A 330 3.10 -20.99 -6.40
C ASP A 330 3.70 -19.76 -5.74
N VAL A 331 3.04 -18.60 -5.85
CA VAL A 331 3.47 -17.34 -5.25
C VAL A 331 2.41 -16.89 -4.25
N VAL A 332 2.82 -16.63 -3.00
CA VAL A 332 1.97 -16.04 -1.96
C VAL A 332 2.48 -14.66 -1.57
N VAL A 333 1.59 -13.67 -1.66
CA VAL A 333 1.81 -12.29 -1.28
C VAL A 333 1.19 -12.04 0.10
N LEU A 334 2.01 -11.59 1.05
CA LEU A 334 1.60 -11.50 2.45
C LEU A 334 0.75 -10.26 2.77
N PHE A 335 1.14 -9.11 2.25
CA PHE A 335 0.56 -7.81 2.59
C PHE A 335 -0.21 -7.17 1.44
N GLY A 336 -1.22 -6.39 1.82
CA GLY A 336 -2.03 -5.60 0.90
C GLY A 336 -1.32 -4.41 0.28
N GLY A 337 -2.03 -3.75 -0.62
CA GLY A 337 -1.55 -2.55 -1.31
C GLY A 337 -0.53 -2.83 -2.41
N CYS A 338 -0.55 -4.04 -2.98
CA CYS A 338 0.25 -4.35 -4.14
C CYS A 338 -0.27 -3.58 -5.36
N ARG A 339 0.65 -3.09 -6.18
CA ARG A 339 0.37 -2.40 -7.44
C ARG A 339 1.34 -2.99 -8.45
N ASP A 340 0.88 -3.32 -9.65
CA ASP A 340 1.75 -3.88 -10.68
C ASP A 340 2.42 -5.19 -10.22
N PHE A 341 1.70 -6.31 -10.31
CA PHE A 341 2.16 -7.66 -9.94
C PHE A 341 1.97 -8.67 -11.07
N GLU A 342 1.44 -8.24 -12.21
CA GLU A 342 1.06 -9.02 -13.38
C GLU A 342 2.26 -9.82 -13.90
N SER A 343 3.44 -9.19 -13.98
CA SER A 343 4.69 -9.83 -14.40
C SER A 343 5.03 -11.10 -13.59
N VAL A 344 4.70 -11.12 -12.29
CA VAL A 344 4.89 -12.28 -11.40
C VAL A 344 3.69 -13.21 -11.45
N ALA A 345 2.46 -12.68 -11.43
CA ALA A 345 1.24 -13.47 -11.44
C ALA A 345 1.12 -14.34 -12.70
N GLU A 346 1.40 -13.79 -13.88
CA GLU A 346 1.39 -14.50 -15.17
C GLU A 346 2.41 -15.64 -15.24
N ARG A 347 3.50 -15.55 -14.47
CA ARG A 347 4.57 -16.58 -14.42
C ARG A 347 4.36 -17.59 -13.29
N SER A 348 3.41 -17.35 -12.40
CA SER A 348 3.09 -18.25 -11.31
C SER A 348 2.07 -19.31 -11.73
N HIS A 349 2.18 -20.51 -11.17
CA HIS A 349 1.13 -21.53 -11.28
C HIS A 349 -0.13 -21.06 -10.54
N ARG A 350 0.05 -20.58 -9.33
CA ARG A 350 -0.99 -19.98 -8.50
C ARG A 350 -0.48 -18.71 -7.84
N PHE A 351 -1.27 -17.65 -7.91
CA PHE A 351 -1.00 -16.38 -7.25
C PHE A 351 -1.98 -16.15 -6.10
N ILE A 352 -1.49 -16.10 -4.86
CA ILE A 352 -2.31 -16.03 -3.65
C ILE A 352 -2.04 -14.71 -2.93
N MET A 353 -3.06 -13.86 -2.79
CA MET A 353 -2.96 -12.64 -1.98
C MET A 353 -3.59 -12.85 -0.61
N LEU A 354 -2.80 -12.72 0.45
CA LEU A 354 -3.29 -12.80 1.83
C LEU A 354 -3.83 -11.46 2.36
N ASP A 355 -3.49 -10.35 1.70
CA ASP A 355 -3.98 -8.99 1.97
C ASP A 355 -3.96 -8.61 3.47
N ALA A 356 -2.84 -8.88 4.15
CA ALA A 356 -2.64 -8.41 5.51
C ALA A 356 -2.22 -6.93 5.53
N PRO A 357 -2.63 -6.12 6.51
CA PRO A 357 -2.21 -4.73 6.61
C PRO A 357 -0.70 -4.62 6.86
N ARG A 358 -0.02 -3.60 6.34
CA ARG A 358 1.42 -3.35 6.58
C ARG A 358 1.66 -2.71 7.95
N THR A 359 1.39 -3.46 9.01
CA THR A 359 1.54 -3.03 10.41
C THR A 359 2.09 -4.20 11.24
N PRO A 360 2.64 -3.96 12.45
CA PRO A 360 3.10 -5.05 13.32
C PRO A 360 2.02 -6.11 13.62
N LEU A 361 0.76 -5.69 13.79
CA LEU A 361 -0.38 -6.62 13.93
C LEU A 361 -0.65 -7.39 12.63
N GLY A 362 -0.47 -6.73 11.49
CA GLY A 362 -0.61 -7.34 10.19
C GLY A 362 0.47 -8.38 9.87
N VAL A 363 1.70 -8.21 10.35
CA VAL A 363 2.74 -9.26 10.32
C VAL A 363 2.25 -10.53 11.01
N PHE A 364 1.65 -10.39 12.20
CA PHE A 364 1.06 -11.53 12.91
C PHE A 364 -0.14 -12.13 12.15
N GLN A 365 -0.99 -11.30 11.53
CA GLN A 365 -2.11 -11.78 10.72
C GLN A 365 -1.64 -12.54 9.48
N ALA A 366 -0.64 -12.02 8.76
CA ALA A 366 0.00 -12.71 7.64
C ALA A 366 0.57 -14.05 8.08
N ALA A 367 1.27 -14.08 9.23
CA ALA A 367 1.81 -15.32 9.81
C ALA A 367 0.72 -16.33 10.21
N GLN A 368 -0.50 -15.91 10.50
CA GLN A 368 -1.62 -16.83 10.74
C GLN A 368 -2.27 -17.30 9.43
N ARG A 369 -2.42 -16.40 8.45
CA ARG A 369 -3.06 -16.66 7.15
C ARG A 369 -2.19 -17.52 6.23
N VAL A 370 -0.87 -17.44 6.34
CA VAL A 370 0.05 -18.21 5.49
C VAL A 370 0.18 -19.68 5.93
N ARG A 371 -0.12 -20.02 7.19
CA ARG A 371 0.08 -21.38 7.74
C ARG A 371 -0.59 -22.49 6.93
N PRO A 372 -1.86 -22.37 6.50
CA PRO A 372 -2.49 -23.36 5.65
C PRO A 372 -1.74 -23.61 4.33
N VAL A 373 -1.12 -22.57 3.77
CA VAL A 373 -0.38 -22.64 2.49
C VAL A 373 0.98 -23.33 2.66
N LEU A 374 1.58 -23.24 3.85
CA LEU A 374 2.87 -23.86 4.18
C LEU A 374 2.78 -25.38 4.39
N HIS A 375 1.60 -25.89 4.73
CA HIS A 375 1.42 -27.31 5.03
C HIS A 375 1.67 -28.16 3.78
N GLY A 376 2.52 -29.19 3.92
CA GLY A 376 2.83 -30.14 2.85
C GLY A 376 3.84 -29.65 1.81
N ARG A 377 4.36 -28.41 1.91
CA ARG A 377 5.34 -27.88 0.96
C ARG A 377 6.74 -28.41 1.23
N THR A 378 7.36 -28.97 0.20
CA THR A 378 8.72 -29.54 0.27
C THR A 378 9.82 -28.51 -0.01
N ARG A 379 9.52 -27.44 -0.77
CA ARG A 379 10.44 -26.34 -1.09
C ARG A 379 9.79 -24.98 -0.88
N ILE A 380 10.44 -24.12 -0.10
CA ILE A 380 9.93 -22.78 0.20
C ILE A 380 11.04 -21.74 0.02
N TYR A 381 10.76 -20.73 -0.81
CA TYR A 381 11.63 -19.58 -1.01
C TYR A 381 10.96 -18.33 -0.43
N SER A 382 11.71 -17.58 0.38
CA SER A 382 11.28 -16.30 0.94
C SER A 382 12.02 -15.15 0.26
N LEU A 383 11.28 -14.21 -0.32
CA LEU A 383 11.82 -12.99 -0.92
C LEU A 383 11.64 -11.82 0.06
N MET A 384 12.68 -11.00 0.25
CA MET A 384 12.66 -9.78 1.08
C MET A 384 12.36 -9.99 2.58
N ARG A 385 12.78 -9.01 3.38
CA ARG A 385 12.75 -9.09 4.86
C ARG A 385 11.36 -9.35 5.45
N GLY A 386 10.31 -8.74 4.88
CA GLY A 386 8.94 -8.90 5.37
C GLY A 386 8.47 -10.36 5.35
N SER A 387 8.90 -11.14 4.35
CA SER A 387 8.61 -12.57 4.27
C SER A 387 9.40 -13.37 5.29
N HIS A 388 10.69 -13.06 5.46
CA HIS A 388 11.54 -13.72 6.46
C HIS A 388 10.97 -13.57 7.87
N LEU A 389 10.47 -12.36 8.18
CA LEU A 389 9.83 -12.03 9.45
C LEU A 389 8.56 -12.87 9.69
N VAL A 390 7.68 -12.93 8.68
CA VAL A 390 6.43 -13.68 8.76
C VAL A 390 6.68 -15.19 8.85
N LEU A 391 7.62 -15.73 8.08
CA LEU A 391 8.00 -17.14 8.14
C LEU A 391 8.74 -17.49 9.43
N GLY A 392 9.46 -16.55 10.04
CA GLY A 392 10.02 -16.70 11.38
C GLY A 392 8.94 -16.97 12.44
N LEU A 393 7.82 -16.26 12.36
CA LEU A 393 6.64 -16.47 13.22
C LEU A 393 5.89 -17.77 12.86
N ALA A 394 5.76 -18.06 11.56
CA ALA A 394 5.04 -19.22 11.06
C ALA A 394 5.88 -20.50 10.99
N LEU A 395 7.15 -20.48 11.44
CA LEU A 395 8.13 -21.56 11.26
C LEU A 395 7.62 -22.94 11.70
N ARG A 396 6.78 -23.01 12.74
CA ARG A 396 6.20 -24.27 13.23
C ARG A 396 5.18 -24.91 12.28
N ALA A 397 4.69 -24.18 11.29
CA ALA A 397 3.80 -24.69 10.25
C ALA A 397 4.56 -25.23 9.03
N ILE A 398 5.86 -24.96 8.93
CA ILE A 398 6.72 -25.46 7.86
C ILE A 398 7.12 -26.90 8.18
N PRO A 399 7.01 -27.86 7.22
CA PRO A 399 7.47 -29.23 7.42
C PRO A 399 8.94 -29.33 7.84
N ARG A 400 9.27 -30.36 8.63
CA ARG A 400 10.62 -30.49 9.22
C ARG A 400 11.68 -30.84 8.18
N ASP A 401 11.27 -31.47 7.10
CA ASP A 401 12.01 -31.92 5.93
C ASP A 401 11.93 -30.95 4.75
N ALA A 402 11.22 -29.82 4.89
CA ALA A 402 11.18 -28.80 3.84
C ALA A 402 12.54 -28.13 3.64
N HIS A 403 12.94 -28.00 2.39
CA HIS A 403 14.09 -27.23 1.92
C HIS A 403 13.73 -25.75 1.85
N LEU A 404 14.56 -24.89 2.43
CA LEU A 404 14.24 -23.47 2.60
C LEU A 404 15.32 -22.57 1.99
N ALA A 405 14.90 -21.54 1.27
CA ALA A 405 15.76 -20.48 0.78
C ALA A 405 15.25 -19.10 1.20
N ALA A 406 16.17 -18.13 1.22
CA ALA A 406 15.85 -16.72 1.49
C ALA A 406 16.71 -15.80 0.63
N SER A 407 16.17 -14.66 0.20
CA SER A 407 16.96 -13.60 -0.45
C SER A 407 16.81 -12.26 0.27
N PHE A 408 17.92 -11.54 0.42
CA PHE A 408 17.93 -10.18 0.97
C PHE A 408 18.18 -9.18 -0.15
N HIS A 409 17.27 -8.21 -0.32
CA HIS A 409 17.41 -7.12 -1.31
C HIS A 409 17.66 -5.74 -0.66
N GLN A 410 17.81 -5.71 0.67
CA GLN A 410 18.22 -4.56 1.47
C GLN A 410 19.19 -5.04 2.54
N LEU A 411 20.13 -4.18 2.95
CA LEU A 411 21.10 -4.53 3.99
C LEU A 411 20.42 -4.58 5.35
N PRO A 412 20.69 -5.59 6.18
CA PRO A 412 20.16 -5.62 7.55
C PRO A 412 20.50 -4.36 8.36
N SER A 413 21.64 -3.71 8.10
CA SER A 413 22.12 -2.50 8.79
C SER A 413 21.21 -1.28 8.59
N THR A 414 20.43 -1.21 7.52
CA THR A 414 19.46 -0.13 7.31
C THR A 414 18.25 -0.23 8.25
N ASP A 415 18.05 -1.38 8.90
CA ASP A 415 16.84 -1.70 9.66
C ASP A 415 17.05 -1.67 11.19
N ASP A 416 18.22 -1.25 11.67
CA ASP A 416 18.62 -1.30 13.09
C ASP A 416 18.25 -0.04 13.91
N ALA A 417 17.34 0.80 13.43
CA ALA A 417 17.12 2.14 13.99
C ALA A 417 16.51 2.15 15.42
N ASP A 418 15.86 1.07 15.89
CA ASP A 418 15.19 1.05 17.20
C ASP A 418 15.04 -0.35 17.87
N ARG A 419 14.45 -0.38 19.09
CA ARG A 419 14.22 -1.62 19.87
C ARG A 419 13.28 -2.61 19.18
N LEU A 420 12.43 -2.16 18.26
CA LEU A 420 11.52 -3.02 17.50
C LEU A 420 12.30 -3.80 16.42
N GLY A 421 13.26 -3.14 15.76
CA GLY A 421 14.18 -3.78 14.82
C GLY A 421 14.96 -4.95 15.43
N ALA A 422 15.39 -4.82 16.69
CA ALA A 422 16.07 -5.91 17.41
C ALA A 422 15.20 -7.17 17.59
N LEU A 423 13.90 -7.01 17.87
CA LEU A 423 12.96 -8.13 18.01
C LEU A 423 12.67 -8.80 16.67
N GLU A 424 12.50 -8.01 15.61
CA GLU A 424 12.30 -8.53 14.26
C GLU A 424 13.51 -9.32 13.76
N ASN A 425 14.73 -8.87 14.09
CA ASN A 425 15.97 -9.58 13.75
C ASN A 425 16.01 -10.99 14.36
N ILE A 426 15.42 -11.21 15.54
CA ILE A 426 15.31 -12.55 16.14
C ILE A 426 14.44 -13.46 15.26
N LEU A 427 13.32 -12.94 14.75
CA LEU A 427 12.38 -13.70 13.92
C LEU A 427 12.93 -13.98 12.52
N VAL A 428 13.58 -12.99 11.91
CA VAL A 428 14.30 -13.16 10.64
C VAL A 428 15.35 -14.26 10.79
N ARG A 429 16.24 -14.16 11.80
CA ARG A 429 17.25 -15.20 12.09
C ARG A 429 16.65 -16.57 12.34
N ARG A 430 15.49 -16.63 12.98
CA ARG A 430 14.79 -17.89 13.29
C ARG A 430 14.41 -18.64 12.01
N TYR A 431 14.00 -17.94 10.96
CA TYR A 431 13.74 -18.52 9.64
C TYR A 431 15.04 -18.77 8.87
N THR A 432 15.86 -17.74 8.67
CA THR A 432 17.00 -17.78 7.74
C THR A 432 18.12 -18.74 8.16
N ARG A 433 18.26 -19.04 9.46
CA ARG A 433 19.19 -20.08 9.93
C ARG A 433 18.75 -21.51 9.59
N ARG A 434 17.50 -21.70 9.19
CA ARG A 434 16.97 -22.97 8.69
C ARG A 434 17.08 -23.07 7.17
N CYS A 435 17.48 -21.98 6.50
CA CYS A 435 17.68 -21.98 5.06
C CYS A 435 19.00 -22.66 4.69
N GLU A 436 18.93 -23.49 3.65
CA GLU A 436 20.11 -24.09 3.01
C GLU A 436 20.78 -23.12 2.02
N LEU A 437 20.00 -22.16 1.52
CA LEU A 437 20.46 -21.11 0.64
C LEU A 437 19.97 -19.74 1.11
N VAL A 438 20.88 -18.80 1.32
CA VAL A 438 20.58 -17.40 1.59
C VAL A 438 21.30 -16.55 0.56
N THR A 439 20.58 -15.89 -0.34
CA THR A 439 21.19 -15.11 -1.41
C THR A 439 21.14 -13.63 -1.12
N THR A 440 22.20 -12.94 -1.50
CA THR A 440 22.31 -11.49 -1.43
C THR A 440 22.88 -10.98 -2.74
N PRO A 441 22.55 -9.76 -3.18
CA PRO A 441 22.88 -9.35 -4.52
C PRO A 441 24.31 -8.82 -4.69
N SER A 442 25.14 -8.87 -3.63
CA SER A 442 26.56 -8.53 -3.64
C SER A 442 27.33 -9.32 -2.58
N GLU A 443 28.64 -9.51 -2.78
CA GLU A 443 29.55 -10.19 -1.83
C GLU A 443 29.65 -9.47 -0.49
N ARG A 444 29.70 -8.14 -0.51
CA ARG A 444 29.68 -7.33 0.71
C ARG A 444 28.43 -7.58 1.57
N ALA A 445 27.28 -7.80 0.93
CA ALA A 445 26.06 -8.13 1.65
C ALA A 445 26.11 -9.55 2.26
N VAL A 446 26.84 -10.48 1.64
CA VAL A 446 27.11 -11.81 2.19
C VAL A 446 27.90 -11.68 3.50
N GLU A 447 28.97 -10.87 3.50
CA GLU A 447 29.79 -10.60 4.69
C GLU A 447 28.92 -10.06 5.84
N GLU A 448 28.08 -9.05 5.56
CA GLU A 448 27.19 -8.48 6.58
C GLU A 448 26.19 -9.51 7.13
N ILE A 449 25.58 -10.32 6.25
CA ILE A 449 24.63 -11.38 6.66
C ILE A 449 25.32 -12.42 7.55
N ARG A 450 26.58 -12.76 7.26
CA ARG A 450 27.40 -13.69 8.06
C ARG A 450 27.76 -13.08 9.42
N ASP A 451 28.31 -11.87 9.44
CA ASP A 451 28.72 -11.17 10.67
C ASP A 451 27.54 -10.98 11.62
N ARG A 452 26.39 -10.63 11.06
CA ARG A 452 25.15 -10.44 11.82
C ARG A 452 24.37 -11.74 12.05
N ARG A 453 24.95 -12.90 11.73
CA ARG A 453 24.45 -14.25 12.00
C ARG A 453 23.03 -14.51 11.47
N PHE A 454 22.70 -13.94 10.31
CA PHE A 454 21.46 -14.17 9.58
C PHE A 454 21.52 -15.43 8.72
N ALA A 455 22.69 -15.93 8.34
CA ALA A 455 22.85 -17.23 7.71
C ALA A 455 23.74 -18.15 8.54
N VAL A 456 23.57 -19.47 8.37
CA VAL A 456 24.57 -20.45 8.83
C VAL A 456 25.76 -20.47 7.87
N GLN A 457 26.93 -20.87 8.38
CA GLN A 457 28.16 -20.88 7.60
C GLN A 457 28.01 -21.79 6.36
N GLY A 458 28.37 -21.28 5.18
CA GLY A 458 28.24 -21.98 3.89
C GLY A 458 26.90 -21.81 3.15
N ALA A 459 25.85 -21.29 3.81
CA ALA A 459 24.54 -21.08 3.17
C ALA A 459 24.42 -19.75 2.44
N ALA A 460 25.23 -18.74 2.79
CA ALA A 460 25.13 -17.39 2.22
C ALA A 460 25.96 -17.24 0.94
N ARG A 461 25.33 -16.81 -0.16
CA ARG A 461 25.94 -16.63 -1.49
C ARG A 461 25.61 -15.28 -2.12
N ALA A 462 26.56 -14.73 -2.85
CA ALA A 462 26.29 -13.58 -3.70
C ALA A 462 25.63 -14.05 -5.00
N GLU A 463 24.49 -13.47 -5.35
CA GLU A 463 23.78 -13.76 -6.58
C GLU A 463 23.22 -12.47 -7.16
N ALA A 464 23.80 -11.99 -8.25
CA ALA A 464 23.32 -10.78 -8.91
C ALA A 464 21.88 -10.98 -9.45
N ASN A 465 21.09 -9.89 -9.48
CA ASN A 465 19.73 -9.96 -10.00
C ASN A 465 19.73 -10.40 -11.48
N LEU A 466 18.95 -11.43 -11.83
CA LEU A 466 18.75 -11.85 -13.20
C LEU A 466 17.96 -10.78 -13.98
N ILE A 467 18.59 -10.16 -14.98
CA ILE A 467 17.95 -9.17 -15.86
C ILE A 467 17.77 -9.76 -17.26
N ALA A 468 16.53 -9.80 -17.75
CA ALA A 468 16.24 -10.11 -19.15
C ALA A 468 16.44 -8.84 -19.99
N ALA A 469 17.08 -8.97 -21.16
CA ALA A 469 17.23 -7.87 -22.11
C ALA A 469 16.63 -8.27 -23.45
N SER A 470 15.88 -7.36 -24.07
CA SER A 470 15.16 -7.64 -25.32
C SER A 470 15.99 -7.20 -26.53
N GLY A 471 16.35 -8.15 -27.40
CA GLY A 471 16.98 -7.86 -28.68
C GLY A 471 18.38 -7.22 -28.60
N PRO A 472 18.97 -6.84 -29.75
CA PRO A 472 20.29 -6.22 -29.82
C PRO A 472 20.27 -4.75 -29.35
N ALA A 473 21.35 -4.32 -28.69
CA ALA A 473 21.54 -2.93 -28.26
C ALA A 473 21.67 -1.96 -29.45
N ALA A 474 21.06 -0.78 -29.35
CA ALA A 474 21.31 0.28 -30.33
C ALA A 474 22.76 0.77 -30.23
N PRO A 475 23.41 1.15 -31.35
CA PRO A 475 24.76 1.72 -31.31
C PRO A 475 24.79 3.07 -30.57
N PRO A 476 25.97 3.50 -30.07
CA PRO A 476 26.13 4.83 -29.50
C PRO A 476 25.99 5.90 -30.60
N ARG A 477 25.54 7.11 -30.21
CA ARG A 477 25.43 8.22 -31.17
C ARG A 477 26.80 8.68 -31.63
N ALA A 478 27.00 8.72 -32.95
CA ALA A 478 28.23 9.22 -33.58
C ALA A 478 28.44 10.73 -33.32
N THR A 479 27.34 11.50 -33.30
CA THR A 479 27.33 12.96 -33.13
C THR A 479 26.19 13.39 -32.19
N LEU A 480 26.35 14.55 -31.56
CA LEU A 480 25.29 15.20 -30.77
C LEU A 480 24.53 16.17 -31.70
N ASP A 481 23.75 15.64 -32.66
CA ASP A 481 23.14 16.46 -33.74
C ASP A 481 22.19 17.56 -33.23
N ASP A 482 21.58 17.34 -32.07
CA ASP A 482 20.73 18.30 -31.36
C ASP A 482 21.52 19.23 -30.43
N GLY A 483 22.85 19.09 -30.34
CA GLY A 483 23.70 19.84 -29.42
C GLY A 483 23.52 19.48 -27.94
N HIS A 484 22.72 18.45 -27.65
CA HIS A 484 22.39 18.05 -26.28
C HIS A 484 22.94 16.66 -25.97
N LEU A 485 23.51 16.49 -24.78
CA LEU A 485 23.80 15.17 -24.23
C LEU A 485 22.52 14.55 -23.66
N ARG A 486 22.23 13.29 -23.98
CA ARG A 486 21.00 12.62 -23.53
C ARG A 486 21.26 11.80 -22.28
N LEU A 487 20.64 12.18 -21.17
CA LEU A 487 20.76 11.45 -19.90
C LEU A 487 19.43 10.82 -19.51
N LEU A 488 19.48 9.62 -18.94
CA LEU A 488 18.32 8.95 -18.36
C LEU A 488 18.47 8.86 -16.83
N LEU A 489 17.45 9.32 -16.11
CA LEU A 489 17.27 9.00 -14.70
C LEU A 489 16.10 8.03 -14.58
N ALA A 490 16.34 6.82 -14.05
CA ALA A 490 15.33 5.79 -13.95
C ALA A 490 15.22 5.22 -12.52
N GLY A 491 13.99 5.06 -12.04
CA GLY A 491 13.67 4.38 -10.79
C GLY A 491 12.61 5.07 -9.94
N ARG A 492 12.37 4.54 -8.73
CA ARG A 492 11.37 5.07 -7.81
C ARG A 492 11.73 6.47 -7.30
N LEU A 493 10.79 7.42 -7.38
CA LEU A 493 11.07 8.82 -7.02
C LEU A 493 11.02 9.06 -5.50
N THR A 494 12.08 8.68 -4.79
CA THR A 494 12.21 8.72 -3.32
C THR A 494 13.53 9.35 -2.87
N GLU A 495 13.62 9.77 -1.60
CA GLU A 495 14.83 10.36 -1.01
C GLU A 495 16.07 9.47 -1.17
N GLN A 496 15.90 8.14 -1.09
CA GLN A 496 16.96 7.17 -1.40
C GLN A 496 17.71 7.49 -2.69
N LYS A 497 16.99 7.89 -3.74
CA LYS A 497 17.55 8.10 -5.07
C LYS A 497 18.28 9.43 -5.21
N GLY A 498 18.35 10.23 -4.14
CA GLY A 498 19.12 11.48 -4.07
C GLY A 498 18.67 12.51 -5.11
N LEU A 499 17.36 12.55 -5.40
CA LEU A 499 16.78 13.35 -6.46
C LEU A 499 16.89 14.85 -6.19
N ASP A 500 16.98 15.22 -4.92
CA ASP A 500 17.23 16.58 -4.43
C ASP A 500 18.60 17.14 -4.88
N ARG A 501 19.52 16.28 -5.30
CA ARG A 501 20.88 16.67 -5.74
C ARG A 501 20.98 16.96 -7.23
N ILE A 502 19.91 16.69 -8.00
CA ILE A 502 19.98 16.75 -9.46
C ILE A 502 20.22 18.18 -9.96
N VAL A 503 19.60 19.18 -9.32
CA VAL A 503 19.80 20.59 -9.68
C VAL A 503 21.27 20.99 -9.52
N GLU A 504 21.88 20.68 -8.37
CA GLU A 504 23.30 20.94 -8.12
C GLU A 504 24.21 20.24 -9.15
N ILE A 505 23.86 19.00 -9.53
CA ILE A 505 24.60 18.25 -10.54
C ILE A 505 24.49 18.92 -11.91
N LEU A 506 23.28 19.29 -12.34
CA LEU A 506 23.04 19.90 -13.65
C LEU A 506 23.63 21.31 -13.73
N ASP A 507 23.52 22.13 -12.68
CA ASP A 507 24.13 23.46 -12.62
C ASP A 507 25.65 23.41 -12.81
N ALA A 508 26.30 22.35 -12.32
CA ALA A 508 27.72 22.15 -12.48
C ALA A 508 28.13 21.71 -13.90
N VAL A 509 27.20 21.24 -14.73
CA VAL A 509 27.48 20.72 -16.09
C VAL A 509 27.49 21.86 -17.10
N GLU A 510 28.56 21.91 -17.90
CA GLU A 510 28.72 23.01 -18.86
C GLU A 510 27.97 22.80 -20.19
N HIS A 511 27.80 21.54 -20.60
CA HIS A 511 27.15 21.20 -21.86
C HIS A 511 25.61 21.13 -21.69
N PRO A 512 24.80 21.60 -22.66
CA PRO A 512 23.36 21.36 -22.66
C PRO A 512 23.04 19.87 -22.57
N VAL A 513 22.02 19.55 -21.76
CA VAL A 513 21.57 18.17 -21.49
C VAL A 513 20.09 18.09 -21.78
N THR A 514 19.66 16.96 -22.37
CA THR A 514 18.27 16.52 -22.34
C THR A 514 18.15 15.38 -21.34
N LEU A 515 17.45 15.60 -20.23
CA LEU A 515 17.24 14.63 -19.17
C LEU A 515 15.84 14.01 -19.28
N HIS A 516 15.79 12.70 -19.52
CA HIS A 516 14.56 11.93 -19.38
C HIS A 516 14.46 11.38 -17.96
N VAL A 517 13.31 11.58 -17.31
CA VAL A 517 13.01 11.05 -15.98
C VAL A 517 11.93 9.98 -16.09
N ALA A 518 12.32 8.71 -15.90
CA ALA A 518 11.44 7.55 -15.93
C ALA A 518 11.20 7.00 -14.51
N GLY A 519 9.94 6.96 -14.09
CA GLY A 519 9.53 6.46 -12.79
C GLY A 519 8.48 7.32 -12.10
N ASP A 520 8.01 6.86 -10.95
CA ASP A 520 7.05 7.56 -10.11
C ASP A 520 7.39 7.37 -8.63
N GLY A 521 6.86 8.24 -7.78
CA GLY A 521 7.12 8.20 -6.34
C GLY A 521 6.72 9.46 -5.59
N PRO A 522 6.80 9.43 -4.26
CA PRO A 522 6.34 10.52 -3.39
C PRO A 522 7.04 11.86 -3.62
N LEU A 523 8.25 11.87 -4.18
CA LEU A 523 9.00 13.10 -4.49
C LEU A 523 8.77 13.64 -5.90
N ARG A 524 7.83 13.08 -6.69
CA ARG A 524 7.60 13.50 -8.08
C ARG A 524 7.40 15.00 -8.21
N GLU A 525 6.42 15.57 -7.51
CA GLU A 525 6.06 16.98 -7.64
C GLU A 525 7.23 17.89 -7.24
N THR A 526 7.92 17.56 -6.15
CA THR A 526 9.11 18.29 -5.68
C THR A 526 10.22 18.25 -6.71
N LEU A 527 10.52 17.06 -7.27
CA LEU A 527 11.55 16.90 -8.28
C LEU A 527 11.24 17.71 -9.54
N LEU A 528 10.01 17.68 -10.04
CA LEU A 528 9.63 18.45 -11.24
C LEU A 528 9.73 19.95 -11.00
N ALA A 529 9.35 20.42 -9.80
CA ALA A 529 9.53 21.81 -9.41
C ALA A 529 11.00 22.21 -9.33
N ASP A 530 11.87 21.36 -8.77
CA ASP A 530 13.31 21.61 -8.70
C ASP A 530 13.95 21.63 -10.10
N LEU A 531 13.59 20.69 -10.97
CA LEU A 531 14.07 20.63 -12.36
C LEU A 531 13.62 21.82 -13.22
N SER A 532 12.50 22.47 -12.88
CA SER A 532 12.09 23.70 -13.58
C SER A 532 13.08 24.85 -13.40
N ARG A 533 13.93 24.81 -12.35
CA ARG A 533 14.93 25.85 -12.08
C ARG A 533 16.14 25.79 -13.01
N VAL A 534 16.35 24.66 -13.69
CA VAL A 534 17.47 24.45 -14.62
C VAL A 534 17.02 24.43 -16.09
N ALA A 535 15.74 24.74 -16.34
CA ALA A 535 15.10 24.66 -17.65
C ALA A 535 15.63 25.68 -18.68
N ASP A 536 16.29 26.75 -18.23
CA ASP A 536 16.89 27.76 -19.12
C ASP A 536 18.08 27.21 -19.91
N ARG A 537 18.73 26.15 -19.40
CA ARG A 537 19.94 25.54 -20.00
C ARG A 537 19.76 24.06 -20.37
N HIS A 538 18.89 23.35 -19.67
CA HIS A 538 18.69 21.92 -19.84
C HIS A 538 17.24 21.63 -20.20
N ASP A 539 17.04 20.68 -21.11
CA ASP A 539 15.71 20.18 -21.44
C ASP A 539 15.37 19.00 -20.52
N VAL A 540 14.19 19.00 -19.92
CA VAL A 540 13.77 17.98 -18.96
C VAL A 540 12.43 17.42 -19.39
N ARG A 541 12.40 16.11 -19.62
CA ARG A 541 11.18 15.38 -19.98
C ARG A 541 10.83 14.33 -18.95
N TYR A 542 9.70 14.54 -18.29
CA TYR A 542 9.11 13.54 -17.41
C TYR A 542 8.34 12.51 -18.24
N LEU A 543 8.75 11.24 -18.14
CA LEU A 543 8.13 10.14 -18.87
C LEU A 543 7.04 9.42 -18.07
N GLY A 544 6.88 9.74 -16.79
CA GLY A 544 5.97 9.00 -15.93
C GLY A 544 6.53 7.63 -15.56
N ARG A 545 5.64 6.78 -15.04
CA ARG A 545 5.92 5.36 -14.84
C ARG A 545 6.06 4.68 -16.22
N THR A 546 7.12 3.90 -16.41
CA THR A 546 7.46 3.23 -17.67
C THR A 546 7.66 1.73 -17.42
N ASP A 547 7.07 0.89 -18.27
CA ASP A 547 7.21 -0.56 -18.19
C ASP A 547 8.39 -1.01 -19.07
N GLY A 548 9.50 -1.39 -18.43
CA GLY A 548 10.78 -1.62 -19.12
C GLY A 548 11.49 -0.32 -19.50
N LEU A 549 12.79 -0.41 -19.80
CA LEU A 549 13.62 0.74 -20.10
C LEU A 549 14.36 0.64 -21.45
N ASP A 550 14.13 -0.41 -22.24
CA ASP A 550 14.91 -0.70 -23.44
C ASP A 550 14.95 0.49 -24.42
N GLU A 551 13.80 1.12 -24.68
CA GLU A 551 13.70 2.30 -25.57
C GLU A 551 14.42 3.52 -25.00
N GLN A 552 14.26 3.78 -23.69
CA GLN A 552 14.86 4.93 -23.01
C GLN A 552 16.37 4.77 -22.90
N LEU A 553 16.83 3.55 -22.69
CA LEU A 553 18.24 3.19 -22.64
C LEU A 553 18.89 3.29 -24.02
N ASP A 554 18.24 2.82 -25.07
CA ASP A 554 18.71 3.02 -26.45
C ASP A 554 18.79 4.49 -26.84
N TRP A 555 17.86 5.29 -26.35
CA TRP A 555 17.81 6.72 -26.62
C TRP A 555 18.93 7.52 -25.92
N CYS A 556 19.33 7.12 -24.71
CA CYS A 556 20.27 7.89 -23.89
C CYS A 556 21.75 7.67 -24.26
N ASP A 557 22.59 8.66 -23.95
CA ASP A 557 24.05 8.55 -24.01
C ASP A 557 24.62 7.96 -22.70
N ALA A 558 23.97 8.21 -21.56
CA ALA A 558 24.29 7.59 -20.27
C ALA A 558 23.12 7.61 -19.28
N VAL A 559 23.20 6.76 -18.25
CA VAL A 559 22.29 6.78 -17.10
C VAL A 559 22.88 7.59 -15.95
N LEU A 560 22.05 8.42 -15.31
CA LEU A 560 22.40 9.22 -14.14
C LEU A 560 21.80 8.62 -12.86
N MET A 561 22.63 8.31 -11.86
CA MET A 561 22.23 7.68 -10.60
C MET A 561 22.75 8.46 -9.35
N PRO A 562 22.08 9.54 -8.93
CA PRO A 562 22.51 10.37 -7.78
C PRO A 562 22.17 9.76 -6.40
N SER A 563 22.03 8.44 -6.32
CA SER A 563 21.51 7.71 -5.16
C SER A 563 22.34 7.90 -3.88
N ARG A 564 21.65 7.97 -2.73
CA ARG A 564 22.25 8.05 -1.39
C ARG A 564 22.69 6.68 -0.85
N TYR A 565 21.96 5.63 -1.21
CA TYR A 565 22.31 4.25 -0.90
C TYR A 565 21.77 3.30 -1.98
N GLU A 566 22.56 2.29 -2.31
CA GLU A 566 22.24 1.24 -3.27
C GLU A 566 22.87 -0.08 -2.81
N LEU A 567 22.27 -1.21 -3.24
CA LEU A 567 22.79 -2.53 -2.92
C LEU A 567 23.19 -3.31 -4.18
N ASN A 568 22.29 -3.41 -5.15
CA ASN A 568 22.57 -3.89 -6.48
C ASN A 568 21.58 -3.22 -7.45
N PRO A 569 21.94 -2.05 -7.99
CA PRO A 569 21.04 -1.26 -8.82
C PRO A 569 20.79 -1.97 -10.15
N ILE A 570 19.57 -2.50 -10.31
CA ILE A 570 19.16 -3.23 -11.53
C ILE A 570 19.35 -2.38 -12.80
N VAL A 571 19.11 -1.07 -12.70
CA VAL A 571 19.27 -0.12 -13.80
C VAL A 571 20.70 -0.13 -14.37
N VAL A 572 21.73 -0.43 -13.58
CA VAL A 572 23.11 -0.56 -14.11
C VAL A 572 23.21 -1.75 -15.07
N TRP A 573 22.63 -2.88 -14.71
CA TRP A 573 22.63 -4.07 -15.55
C TRP A 573 21.76 -3.90 -16.79
N GLU A 574 20.60 -3.24 -16.66
CA GLU A 574 19.76 -2.88 -17.80
C GLU A 574 20.51 -1.94 -18.76
N ALA A 575 21.17 -0.92 -18.22
CA ALA A 575 22.00 0.00 -18.99
C ALA A 575 23.12 -0.74 -19.74
N TRP A 576 23.84 -1.63 -19.04
CA TRP A 576 24.90 -2.42 -19.67
C TRP A 576 24.38 -3.37 -20.75
N ALA A 577 23.17 -3.92 -20.57
CA ALA A 577 22.51 -4.73 -21.60
C ALA A 577 22.28 -3.97 -22.91
N ARG A 578 22.03 -2.66 -22.81
CA ARG A 578 21.83 -1.74 -23.94
C ARG A 578 23.09 -0.96 -24.30
N GLY A 579 24.25 -1.34 -23.74
CA GLY A 579 25.54 -0.72 -24.03
C GLY A 579 25.65 0.73 -23.54
N ARG A 580 25.07 1.06 -22.38
CA ARG A 580 25.04 2.42 -21.83
C ARG A 580 25.90 2.54 -20.57
N PRO A 581 26.79 3.55 -20.48
CA PRO A 581 27.50 3.84 -19.25
C PRO A 581 26.59 4.43 -18.17
N VAL A 582 27.07 4.39 -16.93
CA VAL A 582 26.36 4.93 -15.77
C VAL A 582 27.25 5.93 -15.03
N VAL A 583 26.75 7.15 -14.83
CA VAL A 583 27.35 8.14 -13.92
C VAL A 583 26.59 8.11 -12.60
N SER A 584 27.29 7.88 -11.50
CA SER A 584 26.65 7.52 -10.22
C SER A 584 27.24 8.26 -9.03
N SER A 585 26.53 8.29 -7.91
CA SER A 585 27.10 8.74 -6.64
C SER A 585 28.25 7.84 -6.20
N ARG A 586 29.25 8.41 -5.53
CA ARG A 586 30.33 7.62 -4.92
C ARG A 586 29.84 6.80 -3.73
N LEU A 587 29.38 5.59 -4.03
CA LEU A 587 29.04 4.54 -3.06
C LEU A 587 29.89 3.31 -3.33
N SER A 588 30.14 2.50 -2.29
CA SER A 588 30.96 1.28 -2.41
C SER A 588 30.47 0.34 -3.52
N VAL A 589 29.14 0.15 -3.63
CA VAL A 589 28.55 -0.69 -4.68
C VAL A 589 28.89 -0.20 -6.09
N PHE A 590 28.94 1.11 -6.32
CA PHE A 590 29.28 1.65 -7.64
C PHE A 590 30.78 1.57 -7.90
N SER A 591 31.62 1.62 -6.85
CA SER A 591 33.05 1.34 -6.97
C SER A 591 33.31 -0.11 -7.35
N ASP A 592 32.58 -1.06 -6.75
CA ASP A 592 32.67 -2.48 -7.10
C ASP A 592 32.22 -2.72 -8.56
N LEU A 593 31.11 -2.10 -8.98
CA LEU A 593 30.62 -2.19 -10.36
C LEU A 593 31.55 -1.50 -11.38
N ALA A 594 32.25 -0.44 -10.99
CA ALA A 594 33.23 0.23 -11.85
C ALA A 594 34.44 -0.66 -12.20
N ALA A 595 34.73 -1.69 -11.38
CA ALA A 595 35.75 -2.68 -11.70
C ALA A 595 35.28 -3.68 -12.79
N LEU A 596 33.97 -3.85 -12.93
CA LEU A 596 33.37 -4.81 -13.88
C LEU A 596 32.99 -4.16 -15.22
N GLY A 597 32.58 -2.90 -15.21
CA GLY A 597 32.05 -2.23 -16.38
C GLY A 597 32.08 -0.70 -16.28
N PRO A 598 31.44 0.00 -17.24
CA PRO A 598 31.52 1.45 -17.36
C PRO A 598 30.56 2.15 -16.38
N VAL A 599 30.96 2.16 -15.11
CA VAL A 599 30.33 2.98 -14.05
C VAL A 599 31.34 4.01 -13.59
N GLU A 600 30.91 5.26 -13.47
CA GLU A 600 31.75 6.37 -13.05
C GLU A 600 31.21 7.00 -11.75
N PRO A 601 31.82 6.69 -10.59
CA PRO A 601 31.37 7.23 -9.30
C PRO A 601 31.91 8.64 -9.04
N ALA A 602 31.00 9.60 -8.85
CA ALA A 602 31.27 11.00 -8.54
C ALA A 602 30.72 11.38 -7.16
N GLY A 603 31.51 12.11 -6.36
CA GLY A 603 31.15 12.52 -5.00
C GLY A 603 31.00 14.04 -4.82
N THR A 604 31.68 14.82 -5.66
CA THR A 604 31.69 16.29 -5.63
C THR A 604 31.11 16.90 -6.92
N PRO A 605 30.62 18.15 -6.92
CA PRO A 605 30.10 18.79 -8.13
C PRO A 605 31.10 18.83 -9.30
N GLN A 606 32.39 18.99 -9.01
CA GLN A 606 33.45 18.93 -10.03
C GLN A 606 33.53 17.54 -10.69
N GLU A 607 33.49 16.47 -9.89
CA GLU A 607 33.58 15.12 -10.43
C GLU A 607 32.34 14.75 -11.27
N TRP A 608 31.15 15.22 -10.88
CA TRP A 608 29.94 15.06 -11.68
C TRP A 608 30.05 15.78 -13.02
N ARG A 609 30.52 17.04 -13.01
CA ARG A 609 30.80 17.81 -14.23
C ARG A 609 31.76 17.06 -15.14
N ASP A 610 32.90 16.64 -14.61
CA ASP A 610 33.96 16.02 -15.40
C ASP A 610 33.49 14.68 -16.00
N ALA A 611 32.73 13.90 -15.24
CA ALA A 611 32.15 12.63 -15.70
C ALA A 611 31.15 12.83 -16.85
N ILE A 612 30.27 13.82 -16.71
CA ILE A 612 29.28 14.13 -17.74
C ILE A 612 29.95 14.76 -18.97
N ALA A 613 30.97 15.60 -18.77
CA ALA A 613 31.72 16.22 -19.86
C ALA A 613 32.46 15.19 -20.72
N ARG A 614 33.02 14.11 -20.14
CA ARG A 614 33.65 13.03 -20.92
C ARG A 614 32.70 12.38 -21.92
N LEU A 615 31.41 12.34 -21.63
CA LEU A 615 30.40 11.74 -22.50
C LEU A 615 30.12 12.57 -23.76
N THR A 616 30.64 13.81 -23.88
CA THR A 616 30.51 14.59 -25.12
C THR A 616 31.42 14.07 -26.23
N ASP A 617 32.49 13.37 -25.88
CA ASP A 617 33.40 12.73 -26.83
C ASP A 617 32.82 11.43 -27.40
N ALA A 618 32.80 11.33 -28.73
CA ALA A 618 32.23 10.19 -29.45
C ALA A 618 33.06 8.91 -29.29
N ASP A 619 34.38 9.04 -29.25
CA ASP A 619 35.29 7.90 -29.04
C ASP A 619 35.12 7.35 -27.63
N HIS A 620 35.01 8.25 -26.63
CA HIS A 620 34.68 7.88 -25.27
C HIS A 620 33.35 7.10 -25.18
N ARG A 621 32.25 7.62 -25.76
CA ARG A 621 30.95 6.91 -25.76
C ARG A 621 31.05 5.53 -26.41
N THR A 622 31.78 5.42 -27.52
CA THR A 622 32.00 4.15 -28.22
C THR A 622 32.77 3.14 -27.37
N ALA A 623 33.82 3.59 -26.70
CA ALA A 623 34.58 2.75 -25.77
C ALA A 623 33.73 2.27 -24.59
N GLN A 624 32.93 3.15 -23.99
CA GLN A 624 32.04 2.76 -22.89
C GLN A 624 30.94 1.80 -23.35
N HIS A 625 30.40 1.98 -24.55
CA HIS A 625 29.39 1.08 -25.12
C HIS A 625 29.91 -0.37 -25.22
N ALA A 626 31.11 -0.55 -25.77
CA ALA A 626 31.73 -1.87 -25.86
C ALA A 626 31.99 -2.49 -24.48
N ARG A 627 32.49 -1.69 -23.52
CA ARG A 627 32.72 -2.14 -22.14
C ARG A 627 31.43 -2.56 -21.43
N ALA A 628 30.34 -1.83 -21.62
CA ALA A 628 29.03 -2.14 -21.06
C ALA A 628 28.53 -3.51 -21.55
N LEU A 629 28.55 -3.74 -22.87
CA LEU A 629 28.12 -5.01 -23.45
C LEU A 629 29.01 -6.17 -22.99
N ALA A 630 30.33 -5.97 -22.89
CA ALA A 630 31.25 -6.98 -22.38
C ALA A 630 30.96 -7.33 -20.90
N ALA A 631 30.75 -6.32 -20.06
CA ALA A 631 30.41 -6.50 -18.64
C ALA A 631 29.08 -7.26 -18.48
N PHE A 632 28.08 -6.92 -19.30
CA PHE A 632 26.80 -7.63 -19.30
C PHE A 632 26.90 -9.06 -19.85
N ALA A 633 27.73 -9.30 -20.86
CA ALA A 633 27.94 -10.63 -21.42
C ALA A 633 28.69 -11.56 -20.46
N GLY A 634 29.62 -11.01 -19.68
CA GLY A 634 30.42 -11.72 -18.67
C GLY A 634 29.69 -12.06 -17.37
N ARG A 635 28.44 -11.61 -17.19
CA ARG A 635 27.65 -11.93 -16.00
C ARG A 635 27.26 -13.42 -15.97
N GLU A 636 27.24 -13.98 -14.78
CA GLU A 636 26.75 -15.33 -14.54
C GLU A 636 25.26 -15.41 -14.92
N ARG A 637 24.91 -16.34 -15.82
CA ARG A 637 23.53 -16.54 -16.29
C ARG A 637 22.78 -17.60 -15.48
N SER A 638 23.48 -18.36 -14.63
CA SER A 638 22.89 -19.36 -13.76
C SER A 638 22.40 -18.72 -12.47
N SER A 639 21.18 -19.04 -12.07
CA SER A 639 20.63 -18.66 -10.77
C SER A 639 20.62 -19.86 -9.83
N ASP A 640 21.34 -19.73 -8.72
CA ASP A 640 21.33 -20.70 -7.62
C ASP A 640 19.92 -20.81 -7.02
N LEU A 641 19.21 -19.68 -6.95
CA LEU A 641 17.84 -19.66 -6.51
C LEU A 641 16.91 -20.42 -7.47
N ALA A 642 17.08 -20.26 -8.79
CA ALA A 642 16.32 -21.01 -9.77
C ALA A 642 16.67 -22.51 -9.72
N ALA A 643 17.94 -22.87 -9.51
CA ALA A 643 18.37 -24.25 -9.30
C ALA A 643 17.79 -24.86 -8.00
N PHE A 644 17.69 -24.07 -6.93
CA PHE A 644 17.01 -24.45 -5.68
C PHE A 644 15.52 -24.74 -5.94
N LEU A 645 14.83 -23.84 -6.65
CA LEU A 645 13.40 -24.00 -6.95
C LEU A 645 13.12 -25.22 -7.84
N ARG A 646 14.01 -25.53 -8.79
CA ARG A 646 13.96 -26.76 -9.61
C ARG A 646 14.32 -28.03 -8.83
N GLY A 647 14.92 -27.91 -7.64
CA GLY A 647 15.43 -29.05 -6.88
C GLY A 647 16.71 -29.65 -7.45
N THR A 648 17.42 -28.94 -8.32
CA THR A 648 18.67 -29.39 -8.97
C THR A 648 19.94 -28.92 -8.25
N LEU A 649 19.79 -28.10 -7.21
CA LEU A 649 20.92 -27.63 -6.40
C LEU A 649 21.48 -28.80 -5.57
N THR A 650 22.69 -29.28 -5.88
CA THR A 650 23.34 -30.40 -5.17
C THR A 650 24.22 -29.92 -4.02
N ALA A 651 24.29 -30.68 -2.92
CA ALA A 651 25.10 -30.33 -1.75
C ALA A 651 26.62 -30.13 -2.07
N THR A 652 27.11 -30.67 -3.18
CA THR A 652 28.50 -30.53 -3.65
C THR A 652 28.84 -29.14 -4.21
N THR A 653 27.86 -28.33 -4.62
CA THR A 653 28.10 -26.91 -4.98
C THR A 653 28.13 -25.99 -3.74
N VAL A 654 27.87 -26.51 -2.54
CA VAL A 654 27.79 -25.75 -1.27
C VAL A 654 29.17 -25.44 -0.65
N GLY A 655 30.26 -26.00 -1.19
CA GLY A 655 31.60 -25.83 -0.62
C GLY A 655 32.75 -25.57 -1.60
N ALA A 656 32.49 -25.29 -2.89
CA ALA A 656 33.54 -25.21 -3.90
C ALA A 656 34.01 -23.78 -4.27
N SER A 657 33.34 -22.73 -3.81
CA SER A 657 33.87 -21.35 -3.89
C SER A 657 34.17 -20.84 -2.48
N ALA A 658 35.19 -21.43 -1.86
CA ALA A 658 35.80 -20.90 -0.64
C ALA A 658 37.02 -20.05 -1.01
#